data_AF-A0A5E7VRJ0-F1
#
_entry.id   AF-A0A5E7VRJ0-F1
#
_cell.length_a   1.000
_cell.length_b   1.000
_cell.length_c   1.000
_cell.angle_alpha   90.00
_cell.angle_beta   90.00
_cell.angle_gamma   90.00
#
_symmetry.space_group_name_H-M   'P 1'
#
loop_
_entity.id
_entity.type
_entity.pdbx_description
1 polymer ?
#
loop_
_entity_poly.entity_id
_entity_poly.type
_entity_poly.pdbx_seq_one_letter_code
_entity_poly.pdbx_strand_id
1 'polypeptide(L)'
;MSAIIEQIQQLPWAEAFSHRALDKARRYAHERRVKILELDDVLVRATCRGSQGNVYEQQIELVEDANGDFELDCFCSCPVVVDCKHCATVIYHLQDLPVAATDSPASVHLNRELERWIDGIPSTSNPADEPAQGTSTRLFYTLRATPTAGRWTLEIFKARQLKSGVLQDIKSMYSLSDTLIRQPGYLTELDLRIARLLVAVHSHHAYYAGYPLEGSSGAELIEMLLRTSRLFLDLQQSQPLTPGMRRTGQFVWAEQANGSFRPQWGSDEAPVETILALEPLYYLDRERLQIGRLFSEMDEKLACHLSLAPEIPARQAMQFSHRMRAATQVAPPPHTLTERVIEGVFPQAHLVLASGKRYVRWQHEPEHRAALAFTYNGHPVSDRSPEVLILSGTEIQRIQRNPVAEKALRQALQKHGFKKATRKSSLDRPGEMFTLADDATWLAFAQDGVPALRQQNWLIDISENFHFSVQPVEEWYAEVEEESGHQWFDLQLGIVVNGERHSLLPILLHLLRSQPQLMDPASLAQRNDDELLLIGLGDGRFGAKPQGKVALPYGRIKPLMATLGALYLGDHVGDSLRLSLPDAARLSALEGVPLVWQGGESLRGFAKRLRESNHVHVPAPEGLKATLRPYQLEGLNWMQTLRELEVGGILGDDMGLGKTLQTLAHLLTEKQAGRLDHPALAVMPTSLIPNWLDESLRFTPQLKVLALHGAARQKDFASLAEYDLVLTTYALLPRDLEILQPQVWSVLILDEAQNIKNPLSKAAQAARDLQARQRLCLSGTPLENHLGELWSQFHFLLPGWLGDSKTFNRDYRTPIEKHGDTERMRHLSARIKPFLLRRKKDQVATELPSKTEIVHWVDLSDGQRDVYETVRVAMDKKVRDEIARSGVGRSQIIILDALLKLRQVCCDLRLIKTPLTAKSLRSGSGKLVSLMEMLEELLSEGRKILLFSQFTSMLALIEEELQQRGLGYSLLTGETTDRRTPVKDFQSGKVPLFLISLKAGGTGLNLTAADTVIHFDPWWNPAVENQATDRAYRIGQNNPVFVYKLIARGTVEEKIQALQQEKAVLAEAVLEGGTTGGLKLEQSDIEALFAPLPNLKS
;
A
#
# COMPACT_ATOMS: atom_id res chain seq x y z
N MET A 1 -3.80 -24.75 -42.15
CA MET A 1 -2.86 -23.63 -41.87
C MET A 1 -3.47 -22.36 -42.44
N SER A 2 -2.97 -21.18 -42.10
CA SER A 2 -3.30 -19.97 -42.85
C SER A 2 -2.25 -19.69 -43.91
N ALA A 3 -2.67 -19.16 -45.05
CA ALA A 3 -1.86 -19.06 -46.28
C ALA A 3 -0.56 -18.27 -46.09
N ILE A 4 -0.57 -17.23 -45.24
CA ILE A 4 0.61 -16.41 -44.95
C ILE A 4 1.81 -17.21 -44.43
N ILE A 5 1.63 -18.34 -43.73
CA ILE A 5 2.75 -19.16 -43.25
C ILE A 5 3.46 -19.87 -44.40
N GLU A 6 2.71 -20.38 -45.39
CA GLU A 6 3.27 -21.04 -46.57
C GLU A 6 3.98 -20.04 -47.49
N GLN A 7 3.46 -18.80 -47.58
CA GLN A 7 4.09 -17.69 -48.31
C GLN A 7 5.35 -17.17 -47.60
N ILE A 8 5.33 -17.02 -46.26
CA ILE A 8 6.51 -16.66 -45.43
C ILE A 8 7.69 -17.63 -45.58
N GLN A 9 7.44 -18.87 -46.00
CA GLN A 9 8.50 -19.86 -46.30
C GLN A 9 9.06 -19.76 -47.73
N GLN A 10 8.35 -19.09 -48.65
CA GLN A 10 8.72 -18.98 -50.07
C GLN A 10 9.28 -17.61 -50.44
N LEU A 11 8.87 -16.54 -49.74
CA LEU A 11 9.29 -15.17 -50.05
C LEU A 11 10.72 -14.83 -49.56
N PRO A 12 11.49 -14.01 -50.31
CA PRO A 12 12.85 -13.57 -49.95
C PRO A 12 12.86 -12.45 -48.89
N TRP A 13 11.89 -12.44 -47.97
CA TRP A 13 11.64 -11.36 -47.01
C TRP A 13 12.85 -10.91 -46.18
N ALA A 14 13.84 -11.79 -45.99
CA ALA A 14 15.06 -11.47 -45.26
C ALA A 14 15.87 -10.31 -45.89
N GLU A 15 15.71 -10.05 -47.19
CA GLU A 15 16.42 -8.97 -47.90
C GLU A 15 15.94 -7.56 -47.49
N ALA A 16 14.70 -7.42 -47.02
CA ALA A 16 14.18 -6.17 -46.47
C ALA A 16 14.81 -5.78 -45.12
N PHE A 17 15.39 -6.73 -44.38
CA PHE A 17 15.89 -6.52 -43.02
C PHE A 17 17.40 -6.36 -42.97
N SER A 18 17.88 -5.27 -42.35
CA SER A 18 19.31 -5.08 -42.12
C SER A 18 19.95 -6.27 -41.37
N HIS A 19 21.17 -6.65 -41.74
CA HIS A 19 21.90 -7.79 -41.15
C HIS A 19 21.93 -7.75 -39.60
N ARG A 20 22.17 -6.56 -39.03
CA ARG A 20 22.18 -6.32 -37.56
C ARG A 20 20.82 -6.49 -36.88
N ALA A 21 19.71 -6.45 -37.63
CA ALA A 21 18.39 -6.80 -37.15
C ALA A 21 18.18 -8.32 -37.19
N LEU A 22 18.53 -8.98 -38.30
CA LEU A 22 18.45 -10.44 -38.46
C LEU A 22 19.27 -11.21 -37.42
N ASP A 23 20.52 -10.79 -37.15
CA ASP A 23 21.41 -11.38 -36.12
C ASP A 23 20.80 -11.36 -34.70
N LYS A 24 19.91 -10.40 -34.44
CA LYS A 24 19.20 -10.26 -33.16
C LYS A 24 17.85 -10.98 -33.19
N ALA A 25 17.18 -10.99 -34.34
CA ALA A 25 15.92 -11.68 -34.55
C ALA A 25 16.05 -13.21 -34.38
N ARG A 26 17.04 -13.84 -35.04
CA ARG A 26 17.33 -15.28 -34.89
C ARG A 26 17.53 -15.68 -33.43
N ARG A 27 18.28 -14.85 -32.69
CA ARG A 27 18.52 -15.05 -31.25
C ARG A 27 17.24 -14.93 -30.43
N TYR A 28 16.41 -13.93 -30.73
CA TYR A 28 15.14 -13.72 -30.01
C TYR A 28 14.10 -14.81 -30.30
N ALA A 29 14.10 -15.38 -31.51
CA ALA A 29 13.24 -16.50 -31.89
C ALA A 29 13.64 -17.78 -31.15
N HIS A 30 14.94 -18.10 -31.11
CA HIS A 30 15.49 -19.19 -30.31
C HIS A 30 15.26 -19.00 -28.80
N GLU A 31 15.28 -17.75 -28.30
CA GLU A 31 14.90 -17.41 -26.92
C GLU A 31 13.35 -17.41 -26.70
N ARG A 32 12.56 -17.85 -27.69
CA ARG A 32 11.08 -17.94 -27.67
C ARG A 32 10.39 -16.68 -27.15
N ARG A 33 10.86 -15.52 -27.58
CA ARG A 33 10.38 -14.19 -27.10
C ARG A 33 9.07 -13.71 -27.73
N VAL A 34 8.42 -14.52 -28.55
CA VAL A 34 7.23 -14.17 -29.34
C VAL A 34 5.99 -14.87 -28.77
N LYS A 35 4.86 -14.17 -28.79
CA LYS A 35 3.51 -14.75 -28.65
C LYS A 35 2.62 -14.22 -29.78
N ILE A 36 2.08 -15.13 -30.60
CA ILE A 36 1.05 -14.80 -31.59
C ILE A 36 -0.26 -14.42 -30.88
N LEU A 37 -0.96 -13.42 -31.39
CA LEU A 37 -2.25 -12.91 -30.90
C LEU A 37 -3.37 -13.18 -31.91
N GLU A 38 -3.09 -13.01 -33.20
CA GLU A 38 -4.02 -13.16 -34.32
C GLU A 38 -3.24 -13.75 -35.51
N LEU A 39 -3.85 -14.67 -36.24
CA LEU A 39 -3.25 -15.35 -37.39
C LEU A 39 -4.37 -15.70 -38.38
N ASP A 40 -4.32 -15.04 -39.53
CA ASP A 40 -5.29 -15.15 -40.63
C ASP A 40 -4.52 -15.45 -41.95
N ASP A 41 -5.22 -15.59 -43.07
CA ASP A 41 -4.62 -15.97 -44.36
C ASP A 41 -3.69 -14.89 -44.95
N VAL A 42 -3.90 -13.62 -44.59
CA VAL A 42 -3.09 -12.47 -45.04
C VAL A 42 -2.53 -11.61 -43.90
N LEU A 43 -2.75 -11.98 -42.64
CA LEU A 43 -2.42 -11.13 -41.49
C LEU A 43 -1.87 -11.94 -40.30
N VAL A 44 -0.81 -11.45 -39.68
CA VAL A 44 -0.34 -11.90 -38.36
C VAL A 44 -0.27 -10.71 -37.40
N ARG A 45 -0.86 -10.85 -36.20
CA ARG A 45 -0.51 -10.01 -35.04
C ARG A 45 0.20 -10.81 -33.97
N ALA A 46 1.25 -10.22 -33.41
CA ALA A 46 2.07 -10.86 -32.40
C ALA A 46 2.63 -9.85 -31.40
N THR A 47 3.21 -10.36 -30.31
CA THR A 47 3.98 -9.57 -29.34
C THR A 47 5.36 -10.18 -29.14
N CYS A 48 6.39 -9.34 -29.09
CA CYS A 48 7.80 -9.74 -28.97
C CYS A 48 8.50 -8.97 -27.84
N ARG A 49 9.27 -9.69 -27.01
CA ARG A 49 9.96 -9.13 -25.84
C ARG A 49 11.38 -8.64 -26.15
N GLY A 50 11.63 -7.34 -26.02
CA GLY A 50 12.91 -6.69 -26.29
C GLY A 50 14.02 -6.92 -25.23
N SER A 51 15.21 -6.38 -25.50
CA SER A 51 16.42 -6.55 -24.66
C SER A 51 16.33 -5.96 -23.25
N GLN A 52 15.40 -5.02 -22.99
CA GLN A 52 15.17 -4.41 -21.67
C GLN A 52 13.82 -4.86 -21.06
N GLY A 53 13.31 -6.03 -21.45
CA GLY A 53 12.09 -6.60 -20.87
C GLY A 53 10.77 -6.04 -21.41
N ASN A 54 10.79 -4.84 -22.00
CA ASN A 54 9.68 -4.23 -22.76
C ASN A 54 9.07 -5.21 -23.77
N VAL A 55 7.75 -5.22 -23.89
CA VAL A 55 7.02 -5.96 -24.92
C VAL A 55 6.55 -4.97 -25.99
N TYR A 56 6.77 -5.33 -27.25
CA TYR A 56 6.29 -4.58 -28.42
C TYR A 56 5.30 -5.44 -29.19
N GLU A 57 4.32 -4.81 -29.82
CA GLU A 57 3.33 -5.44 -30.69
C GLU A 57 3.79 -5.35 -32.15
N GLN A 58 3.46 -6.35 -32.96
CA GLN A 58 3.76 -6.45 -34.39
C GLN A 58 2.47 -6.73 -35.16
N GLN A 59 2.35 -6.12 -36.34
CA GLN A 59 1.39 -6.48 -37.39
C GLN A 59 2.21 -6.75 -38.65
N ILE A 60 2.03 -7.92 -39.25
CA ILE A 60 2.69 -8.36 -40.48
C ILE A 60 1.60 -8.74 -41.46
N GLU A 61 1.58 -8.13 -42.63
CA GLU A 61 0.51 -8.22 -43.61
C GLU A 61 1.09 -8.69 -44.95
N LEU A 62 0.42 -9.64 -45.62
CA LEU A 62 0.82 -10.13 -46.95
C LEU A 62 0.18 -9.24 -48.01
N VAL A 63 0.99 -8.56 -48.81
CA VAL A 63 0.55 -7.58 -49.81
C VAL A 63 1.00 -8.03 -51.20
N GLU A 64 0.15 -7.84 -52.21
CA GLU A 64 0.47 -8.12 -53.62
C GLU A 64 0.95 -6.82 -54.29
N ASP A 65 2.09 -6.89 -54.99
CA ASP A 65 2.76 -5.75 -55.59
C ASP A 65 2.17 -5.37 -56.97
N ALA A 66 2.73 -4.33 -57.61
CA ALA A 66 2.24 -3.86 -58.90
C ALA A 66 2.52 -4.79 -60.10
N ASN A 67 3.28 -5.88 -59.90
CA ASN A 67 3.61 -6.90 -60.90
C ASN A 67 2.88 -8.24 -60.65
N GLY A 68 2.34 -8.46 -59.45
CA GLY A 68 1.71 -9.72 -59.02
C GLY A 68 2.61 -10.62 -58.18
N ASP A 69 3.73 -10.10 -57.66
CA ASP A 69 4.57 -10.77 -56.67
C ASP A 69 4.10 -10.39 -55.25
N PHE A 70 4.27 -11.27 -54.25
CA PHE A 70 3.88 -10.97 -52.86
C PHE A 70 5.05 -10.43 -52.02
N GLU A 71 4.77 -9.44 -51.17
CA GLU A 71 5.68 -8.89 -50.16
C GLU A 71 5.05 -8.89 -48.74
N LEU A 72 5.86 -8.56 -47.72
CA LEU A 72 5.45 -8.59 -46.30
C LEU A 72 5.58 -7.21 -45.65
N ASP A 73 4.46 -6.53 -45.46
CA ASP A 73 4.44 -5.19 -44.86
C ASP A 73 4.50 -5.31 -43.32
N CYS A 74 5.56 -4.78 -42.71
CA CYS A 74 6.07 -5.24 -41.40
C CYS A 74 6.10 -4.16 -40.29
N PHE A 75 4.95 -3.87 -39.68
CA PHE A 75 4.80 -2.83 -38.65
C PHE A 75 5.02 -3.32 -37.21
N CYS A 76 5.61 -2.47 -36.36
CA CYS A 76 5.84 -2.73 -34.94
C CYS A 76 5.73 -1.47 -34.07
N SER A 77 5.17 -1.58 -32.87
CA SER A 77 5.07 -0.48 -31.89
C SER A 77 6.40 -0.13 -31.17
N CYS A 78 7.56 -0.39 -31.79
CA CYS A 78 8.88 -0.02 -31.25
C CYS A 78 9.48 1.19 -31.99
N PRO A 79 10.50 1.89 -31.46
CA PRO A 79 11.02 3.14 -32.03
C PRO A 79 11.68 3.07 -33.44
N VAL A 80 11.65 1.91 -34.10
CA VAL A 80 12.10 1.71 -35.49
C VAL A 80 10.91 1.64 -36.46
N VAL A 81 9.70 1.38 -35.93
CA VAL A 81 8.41 1.24 -36.63
C VAL A 81 8.36 0.09 -37.63
N VAL A 82 9.03 0.19 -38.78
CA VAL A 82 9.07 -0.84 -39.82
C VAL A 82 10.39 -1.63 -39.79
N ASP A 83 10.44 -2.76 -40.51
CA ASP A 83 11.64 -3.59 -40.79
C ASP A 83 12.51 -3.90 -39.57
N CYS A 84 11.86 -3.95 -38.42
CA CYS A 84 12.56 -3.99 -37.16
C CYS A 84 12.88 -5.44 -36.77
N LYS A 85 13.90 -5.61 -35.92
CA LYS A 85 14.30 -6.93 -35.40
C LYS A 85 13.14 -7.71 -34.77
N HIS A 86 12.08 -7.05 -34.28
CA HIS A 86 10.93 -7.73 -33.68
C HIS A 86 10.01 -8.35 -34.73
N CYS A 87 9.74 -7.67 -35.86
CA CYS A 87 8.99 -8.24 -36.98
C CYS A 87 9.71 -9.50 -37.50
N ALA A 88 11.00 -9.38 -37.83
CA ALA A 88 11.82 -10.54 -38.21
C ALA A 88 11.87 -11.65 -37.13
N THR A 89 11.75 -11.33 -35.84
CA THR A 89 11.66 -12.37 -34.78
C THR A 89 10.36 -13.18 -34.92
N VAL A 90 9.24 -12.51 -35.21
CA VAL A 90 7.95 -13.17 -35.43
C VAL A 90 7.99 -14.02 -36.70
N ILE A 91 8.59 -13.53 -37.79
CA ILE A 91 8.72 -14.30 -39.04
C ILE A 91 9.56 -15.57 -38.83
N TYR A 92 10.73 -15.48 -38.18
CA TYR A 92 11.50 -16.68 -37.79
C TYR A 92 10.70 -17.63 -36.89
N HIS A 93 9.92 -17.10 -35.94
CA HIS A 93 9.09 -17.93 -35.04
C HIS A 93 7.97 -18.68 -35.76
N LEU A 94 7.41 -18.12 -36.85
CA LEU A 94 6.41 -18.79 -37.70
C LEU A 94 7.04 -19.90 -38.55
N GLN A 95 8.29 -19.72 -39.01
CA GLN A 95 9.03 -20.74 -39.76
C GLN A 95 9.41 -21.96 -38.90
N ASP A 96 9.58 -21.79 -37.57
CA ASP A 96 9.89 -22.86 -36.61
C ASP A 96 8.67 -23.72 -36.20
N LEU A 97 7.46 -23.45 -36.71
CA LEU A 97 6.25 -24.20 -36.34
C LEU A 97 6.13 -25.53 -37.11
N PRO A 98 5.98 -26.69 -36.43
CA PRO A 98 5.91 -27.98 -37.10
C PRO A 98 4.58 -28.17 -37.84
N VAL A 99 4.67 -28.53 -39.13
CA VAL A 99 3.51 -28.91 -39.96
C VAL A 99 2.98 -30.28 -39.51
N ALA A 100 2.03 -30.27 -38.57
CA ALA A 100 1.33 -31.46 -38.11
C ALA A 100 -0.08 -31.51 -38.75
N ALA A 101 -0.32 -32.55 -39.55
CA ALA A 101 -1.67 -32.83 -40.04
C ALA A 101 -2.54 -33.36 -38.90
N THR A 102 -3.65 -32.68 -38.60
CA THR A 102 -4.65 -33.10 -37.61
C THR A 102 -6.05 -32.97 -38.17
N ASP A 103 -6.68 -34.10 -38.48
CA ASP A 103 -8.13 -34.14 -38.65
C ASP A 103 -8.82 -33.75 -37.35
N SER A 104 -9.79 -32.83 -37.42
CA SER A 104 -10.72 -32.55 -36.33
C SER A 104 -12.01 -31.96 -36.90
N PRO A 105 -13.19 -32.48 -36.53
CA PRO A 105 -14.46 -32.07 -37.11
C PRO A 105 -14.95 -30.73 -36.53
N ALA A 106 -14.38 -29.63 -37.02
CA ALA A 106 -14.88 -28.29 -36.73
C ALA A 106 -16.20 -28.02 -37.47
N SER A 107 -17.15 -27.37 -36.80
CA SER A 107 -18.45 -26.99 -37.40
C SER A 107 -18.27 -25.94 -38.48
N VAL A 108 -18.60 -26.29 -39.72
CA VAL A 108 -18.58 -25.35 -40.86
C VAL A 108 -19.60 -24.24 -40.61
N HIS A 109 -19.12 -23.00 -40.59
CA HIS A 109 -19.93 -21.79 -40.73
C HIS A 109 -19.58 -21.13 -42.08
N LEU A 110 -20.57 -20.50 -42.71
CA LEU A 110 -20.36 -19.62 -43.86
C LEU A 110 -19.43 -18.46 -43.46
N ASN A 111 -18.57 -18.02 -44.39
CA ASN A 111 -17.70 -16.88 -44.12
C ASN A 111 -18.52 -15.57 -43.98
N ARG A 112 -17.90 -14.58 -43.33
CA ARG A 112 -18.54 -13.30 -42.97
C ARG A 112 -18.89 -12.41 -44.19
N GLU A 113 -18.36 -12.76 -45.35
CA GLU A 113 -18.58 -12.10 -46.64
C GLU A 113 -19.85 -12.62 -47.31
N LEU A 114 -20.00 -13.95 -47.42
CA LEU A 114 -21.21 -14.63 -47.89
C LEU A 114 -22.44 -14.27 -47.04
N GLU A 115 -22.28 -14.12 -45.72
CA GLU A 115 -23.39 -13.65 -44.87
C GLU A 115 -23.81 -12.21 -45.19
N ARG A 116 -22.85 -11.28 -45.33
CA ARG A 116 -23.14 -9.88 -45.66
C ARG A 116 -23.75 -9.71 -47.04
N TRP A 117 -23.38 -10.56 -47.98
CA TRP A 117 -23.90 -10.53 -49.34
C TRP A 117 -25.40 -10.89 -49.37
N ILE A 118 -25.89 -11.86 -48.58
CA ILE A 118 -27.29 -12.31 -48.64
C ILE A 118 -28.32 -11.19 -48.32
N ASP A 119 -27.98 -10.21 -47.46
CA ASP A 119 -28.93 -9.22 -46.93
C ASP A 119 -29.21 -8.00 -47.87
N GLY A 120 -28.73 -8.00 -49.12
CA GLY A 120 -28.49 -6.77 -49.91
C GLY A 120 -29.50 -6.29 -50.98
N ILE A 121 -30.67 -6.91 -51.18
CA ILE A 121 -31.49 -6.74 -52.42
C ILE A 121 -32.54 -5.59 -52.34
N PRO A 122 -32.52 -4.54 -53.21
CA PRO A 122 -33.46 -3.38 -53.21
C PRO A 122 -34.45 -3.28 -54.42
N SER A 123 -35.11 -2.13 -54.66
CA SER A 123 -36.08 -1.87 -55.77
C SER A 123 -35.95 -0.48 -56.48
N THR A 124 -36.83 -0.11 -57.44
CA THR A 124 -36.56 0.84 -58.57
C THR A 124 -37.56 1.99 -58.85
N SER A 125 -37.12 3.10 -59.50
CA SER A 125 -37.91 4.02 -60.37
C SER A 125 -37.02 5.03 -61.18
N ASN A 126 -37.59 5.78 -62.16
CA ASN A 126 -36.93 6.43 -63.34
C ASN A 126 -37.57 7.83 -63.65
N PRO A 127 -37.23 8.67 -64.69
CA PRO A 127 -36.10 8.82 -65.65
C PRO A 127 -35.44 10.26 -65.56
N ALA A 128 -34.86 11.02 -66.53
CA ALA A 128 -34.76 11.05 -68.02
C ALA A 128 -33.58 11.95 -68.56
N ASP A 129 -33.54 12.26 -69.87
CA ASP A 129 -32.48 12.82 -70.76
C ASP A 129 -32.15 14.37 -70.60
N GLU A 130 -31.55 15.22 -71.49
CA GLU A 130 -31.12 15.18 -72.93
C GLU A 130 -29.83 16.04 -73.31
N PRO A 131 -29.66 17.02 -74.29
CA PRO A 131 -28.36 17.18 -75.03
C PRO A 131 -27.77 18.63 -75.30
N ALA A 132 -26.74 18.69 -76.18
CA ALA A 132 -26.20 19.81 -77.02
C ALA A 132 -25.43 21.02 -76.37
N GLN A 133 -24.36 21.63 -76.94
CA GLN A 133 -23.51 21.36 -78.13
C GLN A 133 -22.12 22.11 -78.07
N GLY A 134 -21.00 21.46 -78.48
CA GLY A 134 -19.69 22.11 -78.83
C GLY A 134 -18.72 22.53 -77.68
N THR A 135 -17.38 22.61 -77.83
CA THR A 135 -16.45 22.34 -78.96
C THR A 135 -15.00 21.90 -78.56
N SER A 136 -14.34 21.15 -79.45
CA SER A 136 -12.86 21.07 -79.73
C SER A 136 -11.79 20.71 -78.68
N THR A 137 -12.09 20.59 -77.38
CA THR A 137 -11.29 19.79 -76.43
C THR A 137 -12.27 18.94 -75.63
N ARG A 138 -11.95 17.70 -75.28
CA ARG A 138 -12.96 16.79 -74.72
C ARG A 138 -12.41 15.89 -73.62
N LEU A 139 -13.32 15.42 -72.79
CA LEU A 139 -13.09 14.28 -71.92
C LEU A 139 -13.21 12.99 -72.74
N PHE A 140 -12.36 12.03 -72.43
CA PHE A 140 -12.33 10.68 -72.96
C PHE A 140 -12.30 9.73 -71.77
N TYR A 141 -12.92 8.57 -71.95
CA TYR A 141 -13.24 7.67 -70.85
C TYR A 141 -12.72 6.27 -71.18
N THR A 142 -12.04 5.60 -70.24
CA THR A 142 -11.72 4.17 -70.37
C THR A 142 -12.41 3.35 -69.30
N LEU A 143 -12.72 2.11 -69.65
CA LEU A 143 -13.40 1.14 -68.80
C LEU A 143 -12.41 0.03 -68.41
N ARG A 144 -12.08 -0.11 -67.13
CA ARG A 144 -11.17 -1.14 -66.60
C ARG A 144 -11.88 -2.13 -65.69
N ALA A 145 -11.48 -3.40 -65.75
CA ALA A 145 -11.91 -4.41 -64.80
C ALA A 145 -11.21 -4.19 -63.45
N THR A 146 -11.90 -4.55 -62.36
CA THR A 146 -11.29 -4.66 -61.02
C THR A 146 -10.98 -6.14 -60.70
N PRO A 147 -10.24 -6.45 -59.62
CA PRO A 147 -10.04 -7.83 -59.18
C PRO A 147 -11.34 -8.57 -58.86
N THR A 148 -12.41 -7.84 -58.47
CA THR A 148 -13.73 -8.42 -58.24
C THR A 148 -14.46 -8.62 -59.57
N ALA A 149 -14.77 -9.88 -59.91
CA ALA A 149 -15.55 -10.21 -61.11
C ALA A 149 -16.87 -9.42 -61.16
N GLY A 150 -17.20 -8.89 -62.34
CA GLY A 150 -18.40 -8.07 -62.57
C GLY A 150 -18.29 -6.59 -62.14
N ARG A 151 -17.30 -6.20 -61.32
CA ARG A 151 -17.05 -4.78 -60.97
C ARG A 151 -16.03 -4.13 -61.90
N TRP A 152 -16.32 -2.88 -62.28
CA TRP A 152 -15.57 -2.10 -63.26
C TRP A 152 -15.33 -0.67 -62.76
N THR A 153 -14.21 -0.07 -63.16
CA THR A 153 -13.88 1.35 -62.93
C THR A 153 -13.80 2.13 -64.24
N LEU A 154 -14.03 3.44 -64.12
CA LEU A 154 -13.98 4.44 -65.17
C LEU A 154 -12.82 5.40 -64.91
N GLU A 155 -11.83 5.43 -65.80
CA GLU A 155 -10.80 6.47 -65.79
C GLU A 155 -11.17 7.60 -66.75
N ILE A 156 -10.74 8.82 -66.43
CA ILE A 156 -11.12 10.03 -67.15
C ILE A 156 -9.89 10.80 -67.59
N PHE A 157 -9.81 11.05 -68.89
CA PHE A 157 -8.69 11.70 -69.54
C PHE A 157 -9.16 12.95 -70.26
N LYS A 158 -8.40 14.03 -70.15
CA LYS A 158 -8.52 15.18 -71.03
C LYS A 158 -7.62 14.96 -72.24
N ALA A 159 -8.14 15.08 -73.46
CA ALA A 159 -7.34 14.99 -74.67
C ALA A 159 -7.85 15.95 -75.77
N ARG A 160 -6.97 16.25 -76.72
CA ARG A 160 -7.28 16.99 -77.94
C ARG A 160 -7.34 16.02 -79.12
N GLN A 161 -8.51 15.90 -79.73
CA GLN A 161 -8.71 15.05 -80.90
C GLN A 161 -8.41 15.83 -82.20
N LEU A 162 -7.62 15.23 -83.09
CA LEU A 162 -7.33 15.76 -84.41
C LEU A 162 -8.42 15.39 -85.43
N LYS A 163 -8.44 16.06 -86.59
CA LYS A 163 -9.36 15.73 -87.71
C LYS A 163 -9.18 14.31 -88.26
N SER A 164 -8.07 13.64 -87.95
CA SER A 164 -7.77 12.24 -88.27
C SER A 164 -8.30 11.24 -87.24
N GLY A 165 -9.04 11.68 -86.22
CA GLY A 165 -9.53 10.83 -85.12
C GLY A 165 -8.51 10.60 -84.00
N VAL A 166 -7.20 10.69 -84.31
CA VAL A 166 -6.08 10.50 -83.37
C VAL A 166 -6.14 11.50 -82.20
N LEU A 167 -5.85 11.00 -80.99
CA LEU A 167 -5.79 11.77 -79.76
C LEU A 167 -4.37 12.29 -79.48
N GLN A 168 -4.25 13.53 -78.98
CA GLN A 168 -3.00 14.13 -78.54
C GLN A 168 -3.18 14.87 -77.21
N ASP A 169 -2.07 15.10 -76.50
CA ASP A 169 -2.00 15.74 -75.17
C ASP A 169 -2.90 15.06 -74.12
N ILE A 170 -2.96 13.72 -74.16
CA ILE A 170 -3.75 12.88 -73.24
C ILE A 170 -3.21 13.05 -71.82
N LYS A 171 -4.06 13.50 -70.89
CA LYS A 171 -3.72 13.72 -69.47
C LYS A 171 -4.84 13.19 -68.56
N SER A 172 -4.49 12.32 -67.63
CA SER A 172 -5.41 11.81 -66.60
C SER A 172 -5.97 12.93 -65.73
N MET A 173 -7.24 12.83 -65.32
CA MET A 173 -7.93 13.86 -64.54
C MET A 173 -8.10 13.42 -63.08
N TYR A 174 -7.29 14.00 -62.19
CA TYR A 174 -7.25 13.66 -60.76
C TYR A 174 -8.24 14.44 -59.87
N SER A 175 -9.03 15.37 -60.42
CA SER A 175 -10.06 16.12 -59.67
C SER A 175 -11.20 16.56 -60.60
N LEU A 176 -12.30 15.80 -60.60
CA LEU A 176 -13.54 16.25 -61.23
C LEU A 176 -14.22 17.37 -60.42
N SER A 177 -14.02 17.43 -59.10
CA SER A 177 -14.56 18.47 -58.23
C SER A 177 -14.06 19.87 -58.62
N ASP A 178 -12.75 20.04 -58.84
CA ASP A 178 -12.20 21.29 -59.40
C ASP A 178 -12.77 21.61 -60.78
N THR A 179 -12.98 20.57 -61.59
CA THR A 179 -13.45 20.71 -62.97
C THR A 179 -14.92 21.15 -63.02
N LEU A 180 -15.75 20.70 -62.08
CA LEU A 180 -17.14 21.15 -61.87
C LEU A 180 -17.24 22.57 -61.29
N ILE A 181 -16.26 23.01 -60.51
CA ILE A 181 -16.19 24.38 -59.97
C ILE A 181 -15.73 25.36 -61.07
N ARG A 182 -14.72 25.00 -61.86
CA ARG A 182 -14.10 25.88 -62.86
C ARG A 182 -14.79 25.88 -64.22
N GLN A 183 -15.70 24.93 -64.46
CA GLN A 183 -16.48 24.67 -65.69
C GLN A 183 -15.82 25.16 -67.00
N PRO A 184 -14.68 24.57 -67.39
CA PRO A 184 -13.99 25.00 -68.60
C PRO A 184 -14.87 24.84 -69.84
N GLY A 185 -14.95 25.87 -70.69
CA GLY A 185 -15.82 25.96 -71.87
C GLY A 185 -15.53 25.00 -73.04
N TYR A 186 -14.93 23.84 -72.76
CA TYR A 186 -14.79 22.70 -73.67
C TYR A 186 -15.64 21.50 -73.23
N LEU A 187 -16.25 21.53 -72.03
CA LEU A 187 -17.20 20.53 -71.55
C LEU A 187 -18.58 20.76 -72.18
N THR A 188 -19.27 19.69 -72.58
CA THR A 188 -20.69 19.73 -72.93
C THR A 188 -21.57 19.52 -71.70
N GLU A 189 -22.87 19.85 -71.76
CA GLU A 189 -23.78 19.59 -70.64
C GLU A 189 -23.91 18.09 -70.33
N LEU A 190 -23.70 17.21 -71.32
CA LEU A 190 -23.60 15.76 -71.09
C LEU A 190 -22.32 15.39 -70.30
N ASP A 191 -21.17 16.01 -70.60
CA ASP A 191 -19.95 15.84 -69.80
C ASP A 191 -20.11 16.41 -68.38
N LEU A 192 -20.81 17.53 -68.23
CA LEU A 192 -21.12 18.12 -66.92
C LEU A 192 -22.09 17.25 -66.12
N ARG A 193 -23.11 16.63 -66.74
CA ARG A 193 -24.02 15.70 -66.05
C ARG A 193 -23.30 14.41 -65.65
N ILE A 194 -22.45 13.83 -66.52
CA ILE A 194 -21.56 12.71 -66.17
C ILE A 194 -20.69 13.08 -64.97
N ALA A 195 -20.05 14.25 -65.00
CA ALA A 195 -19.16 14.70 -63.94
C ALA A 195 -19.89 14.95 -62.61
N ARG A 196 -21.08 15.59 -62.64
CA ARG A 196 -21.92 15.81 -61.45
C ARG A 196 -22.35 14.48 -60.83
N LEU A 197 -22.78 13.51 -61.65
CA LEU A 197 -23.21 12.19 -61.19
C LEU A 197 -22.04 11.40 -60.56
N LEU A 198 -20.87 11.39 -61.20
CA LEU A 198 -19.66 10.75 -60.66
C LEU A 198 -19.24 11.33 -59.30
N VAL A 199 -19.25 12.66 -59.15
CA VAL A 199 -18.89 13.33 -57.88
C VAL A 199 -19.96 13.16 -56.80
N ALA A 200 -21.24 13.07 -57.17
CA ALA A 200 -22.32 12.81 -56.23
C ALA A 200 -22.29 11.39 -55.66
N VAL A 201 -21.92 10.38 -56.48
CA VAL A 201 -21.84 8.97 -56.04
C VAL A 201 -20.51 8.66 -55.35
N HIS A 202 -19.40 9.30 -55.75
CA HIS A 202 -18.04 8.93 -55.31
C HIS A 202 -17.26 10.07 -54.60
N SER A 203 -17.96 10.84 -53.77
CA SER A 203 -17.46 12.06 -53.10
C SER A 203 -16.15 11.92 -52.30
N HIS A 204 -15.76 10.69 -51.93
CA HIS A 204 -14.55 10.40 -51.15
C HIS A 204 -13.40 9.67 -51.91
N HIS A 205 -13.61 9.22 -53.15
CA HIS A 205 -12.65 8.32 -53.84
C HIS A 205 -11.65 9.01 -54.80
N ALA A 206 -11.59 10.34 -54.82
CA ALA A 206 -10.91 11.11 -55.87
C ALA A 206 -9.37 10.98 -56.00
N TYR A 207 -8.68 10.15 -55.20
CA TYR A 207 -7.21 10.15 -55.12
C TYR A 207 -6.46 8.97 -55.73
N TYR A 208 -7.09 7.81 -55.98
CA TYR A 208 -6.41 6.64 -56.59
C TYR A 208 -7.34 5.83 -57.52
N ALA A 209 -6.76 5.24 -58.58
CA ALA A 209 -7.30 4.17 -59.45
C ALA A 209 -8.66 4.34 -60.19
N GLY A 210 -9.34 5.49 -60.08
CA GLY A 210 -10.51 5.83 -60.92
C GLY A 210 -11.88 5.66 -60.22
N TYR A 211 -12.97 5.84 -60.96
CA TYR A 211 -14.32 5.88 -60.41
C TYR A 211 -15.04 4.55 -60.61
N PRO A 212 -15.48 3.83 -59.56
CA PRO A 212 -16.22 2.58 -59.74
C PRO A 212 -17.58 2.82 -60.43
N LEU A 213 -18.09 1.77 -61.08
CA LEU A 213 -19.41 1.75 -61.73
C LEU A 213 -20.27 0.72 -61.00
N GLU A 214 -21.22 1.20 -60.19
CA GLU A 214 -22.06 0.35 -59.34
C GLU A 214 -23.55 0.78 -59.43
N GLY A 215 -24.45 -0.20 -59.32
CA GLY A 215 -25.90 0.02 -59.25
C GLY A 215 -26.51 0.72 -60.47
N SER A 216 -27.67 1.37 -60.27
CA SER A 216 -28.39 2.07 -61.33
C SER A 216 -27.72 3.37 -61.79
N SER A 217 -26.96 4.05 -60.93
CA SER A 217 -26.16 5.21 -61.33
C SER A 217 -25.00 4.81 -62.23
N GLY A 218 -24.37 3.65 -62.01
CA GLY A 218 -23.40 3.07 -62.95
C GLY A 218 -24.02 2.70 -64.31
N ALA A 219 -25.26 2.20 -64.32
CA ALA A 219 -26.02 1.96 -65.56
C ALA A 219 -26.34 3.26 -66.32
N GLU A 220 -26.83 4.31 -65.64
CA GLU A 220 -27.08 5.62 -66.25
C GLU A 220 -25.77 6.20 -66.83
N LEU A 221 -24.67 6.13 -66.08
CA LEU A 221 -23.35 6.54 -66.55
C LEU A 221 -22.94 5.79 -67.82
N ILE A 222 -23.06 4.47 -67.89
CA ILE A 222 -22.72 3.69 -69.10
C ILE A 222 -23.54 4.14 -70.31
N GLU A 223 -24.85 4.35 -70.20
CA GLU A 223 -25.66 4.83 -71.33
C GLU A 223 -25.30 6.25 -71.74
N MET A 224 -25.05 7.14 -70.77
CA MET A 224 -24.56 8.49 -71.04
C MET A 224 -23.19 8.50 -71.73
N LEU A 225 -22.27 7.64 -71.29
CA LEU A 225 -20.91 7.49 -71.84
C LEU A 225 -20.94 6.95 -73.27
N LEU A 226 -21.76 5.93 -73.57
CA LEU A 226 -21.92 5.42 -74.93
C LEU A 226 -22.50 6.48 -75.88
N ARG A 227 -23.46 7.29 -75.43
CA ARG A 227 -23.99 8.46 -76.16
C ARG A 227 -22.93 9.53 -76.45
N THR A 228 -21.80 9.56 -75.73
CA THR A 228 -20.70 10.50 -76.03
C THR A 228 -19.84 10.11 -77.23
N SER A 229 -19.88 8.83 -77.65
CA SER A 229 -18.93 8.18 -78.57
C SER A 229 -17.45 8.37 -78.18
N ARG A 230 -17.15 8.45 -76.88
CA ARG A 230 -15.81 8.69 -76.30
C ARG A 230 -15.42 7.73 -75.17
N LEU A 231 -16.12 6.61 -75.06
CA LEU A 231 -15.78 5.50 -74.15
C LEU A 231 -14.94 4.46 -74.91
N PHE A 232 -13.85 3.98 -74.30
CA PHE A 232 -12.89 3.04 -74.90
C PHE A 232 -12.53 1.92 -73.91
N LEU A 233 -11.97 0.81 -74.40
CA LEU A 233 -11.23 -0.13 -73.55
C LEU A 233 -9.75 0.31 -73.42
N ASP A 234 -9.17 0.86 -74.49
CA ASP A 234 -7.82 1.41 -74.55
C ASP A 234 -7.81 2.63 -75.48
N LEU A 235 -7.19 3.73 -75.06
CA LEU A 235 -7.07 4.96 -75.86
C LEU A 235 -6.05 4.86 -77.00
N GLN A 236 -5.24 3.80 -77.05
CA GLN A 236 -4.40 3.48 -78.20
C GLN A 236 -5.20 2.84 -79.35
N GLN A 237 -6.41 2.33 -79.08
CA GLN A 237 -7.30 1.76 -80.08
C GLN A 237 -8.18 2.86 -80.71
N SER A 238 -8.17 2.96 -82.04
CA SER A 238 -8.83 4.04 -82.80
C SER A 238 -10.36 3.99 -82.83
N GLN A 239 -11.01 3.07 -82.10
CA GLN A 239 -12.47 2.86 -82.14
C GLN A 239 -13.06 2.91 -80.73
N PRO A 240 -14.07 3.77 -80.47
CA PRO A 240 -14.79 3.78 -79.21
C PRO A 240 -15.77 2.60 -79.13
N LEU A 241 -16.12 2.22 -77.89
CA LEU A 241 -17.21 1.28 -77.61
C LEU A 241 -18.56 1.83 -78.11
N THR A 242 -19.36 0.95 -78.70
CA THR A 242 -20.65 1.28 -79.32
C THR A 242 -21.82 0.59 -78.59
N PRO A 243 -23.06 1.11 -78.69
CA PRO A 243 -24.24 0.43 -78.18
C PRO A 243 -24.46 -0.92 -78.87
N GLY A 244 -24.48 -2.00 -78.10
CA GLY A 244 -24.90 -3.33 -78.54
C GLY A 244 -26.42 -3.49 -78.55
N MET A 245 -26.90 -4.53 -79.24
CA MET A 245 -28.30 -4.95 -79.14
C MET A 245 -28.62 -5.49 -77.73
N ARG A 246 -29.91 -5.60 -77.39
CA ARG A 246 -30.34 -6.26 -76.14
C ARG A 246 -30.28 -7.77 -76.34
N ARG A 247 -29.67 -8.50 -75.40
CA ARG A 247 -29.63 -9.97 -75.36
C ARG A 247 -30.42 -10.49 -74.17
N THR A 248 -30.96 -11.71 -74.25
CA THR A 248 -31.55 -12.41 -73.10
C THR A 248 -30.51 -13.32 -72.44
N GLY A 249 -30.39 -13.25 -71.12
CA GLY A 249 -29.40 -13.97 -70.32
C GLY A 249 -30.03 -15.00 -69.38
N GLN A 250 -29.48 -16.21 -69.39
CA GLN A 250 -29.82 -17.29 -68.45
C GLN A 250 -28.74 -17.39 -67.37
N PHE A 251 -29.14 -17.54 -66.10
CA PHE A 251 -28.23 -17.66 -64.95
C PHE A 251 -27.97 -19.12 -64.57
N VAL A 252 -26.71 -19.50 -64.38
CA VAL A 252 -26.30 -20.82 -63.86
C VAL A 252 -25.15 -20.69 -62.86
N TRP A 253 -25.07 -21.64 -61.92
CA TRP A 253 -23.86 -21.85 -61.12
C TRP A 253 -22.91 -22.76 -61.90
N ALA A 254 -21.76 -22.22 -62.29
CA ALA A 254 -20.74 -22.97 -63.03
C ALA A 254 -19.74 -23.62 -62.06
N GLU A 255 -19.70 -24.94 -62.04
CA GLU A 255 -18.68 -25.71 -61.30
C GLU A 255 -17.29 -25.46 -61.91
N GLN A 256 -16.30 -25.20 -61.06
CA GLN A 256 -14.91 -24.92 -61.43
C GLN A 256 -14.04 -26.17 -61.25
N ALA A 257 -12.84 -26.18 -61.83
CA ALA A 257 -11.92 -27.34 -61.78
C ALA A 257 -11.43 -27.71 -60.35
N ASN A 258 -11.64 -26.83 -59.36
CA ASN A 258 -11.39 -27.07 -57.94
C ASN A 258 -12.66 -27.53 -57.15
N GLY A 259 -13.79 -27.74 -57.83
CA GLY A 259 -15.09 -28.10 -57.26
C GLY A 259 -15.89 -26.93 -56.64
N SER A 260 -15.44 -25.68 -56.79
CA SER A 260 -16.21 -24.51 -56.36
C SER A 260 -17.31 -24.14 -57.36
N PHE A 261 -18.22 -23.26 -56.97
CA PHE A 261 -19.26 -22.72 -57.83
C PHE A 261 -19.13 -21.20 -57.94
N ARG A 262 -19.18 -20.68 -59.17
CA ARG A 262 -19.25 -19.23 -59.44
C ARG A 262 -20.52 -18.87 -60.22
N PRO A 263 -21.03 -17.63 -60.12
CA PRO A 263 -22.12 -17.19 -60.98
C PRO A 263 -21.65 -17.12 -62.44
N GLN A 264 -22.46 -17.62 -63.37
CA GLN A 264 -22.22 -17.47 -64.80
C GLN A 264 -23.52 -17.17 -65.55
N TRP A 265 -23.41 -16.30 -66.55
CA TRP A 265 -24.51 -15.94 -67.45
C TRP A 265 -24.24 -16.48 -68.86
N GLY A 266 -25.22 -17.19 -69.42
CA GLY A 266 -25.23 -17.62 -70.82
C GLY A 266 -26.27 -16.85 -71.63
N SER A 267 -26.18 -16.89 -72.95
CA SER A 267 -27.22 -16.40 -73.87
C SER A 267 -27.23 -17.27 -75.13
N ASP A 268 -28.42 -17.62 -75.61
CA ASP A 268 -28.60 -18.52 -76.76
C ASP A 268 -28.22 -17.85 -78.10
N GLU A 269 -28.08 -16.52 -78.12
CA GLU A 269 -27.77 -15.73 -79.32
C GLU A 269 -26.26 -15.56 -79.57
N ALA A 270 -25.45 -15.55 -78.51
CA ALA A 270 -23.99 -15.44 -78.54
C ALA A 270 -23.38 -15.70 -77.13
N PRO A 271 -22.14 -16.22 -77.03
CA PRO A 271 -21.46 -16.31 -75.74
C PRO A 271 -21.34 -14.93 -75.07
N VAL A 272 -21.61 -14.88 -73.77
CA VAL A 272 -21.54 -13.65 -72.96
C VAL A 272 -20.24 -13.67 -72.15
N GLU A 273 -19.15 -13.23 -72.79
CA GLU A 273 -17.79 -13.36 -72.23
C GLU A 273 -17.49 -12.40 -71.06
N THR A 274 -18.27 -11.35 -70.88
CA THR A 274 -18.01 -10.35 -69.83
C THR A 274 -19.30 -9.65 -69.40
N ILE A 275 -19.54 -9.62 -68.09
CA ILE A 275 -20.66 -8.92 -67.44
C ILE A 275 -20.16 -7.64 -66.76
N LEU A 276 -20.97 -6.60 -66.85
CA LEU A 276 -20.92 -5.41 -66.00
C LEU A 276 -22.11 -5.52 -65.03
N ALA A 277 -21.81 -5.71 -63.74
CA ALA A 277 -22.82 -5.89 -62.70
C ALA A 277 -23.43 -4.53 -62.30
N LEU A 278 -24.43 -4.11 -63.07
CA LEU A 278 -25.15 -2.85 -62.97
C LEU A 278 -26.67 -3.11 -62.91
N GLU A 279 -27.47 -2.07 -62.68
CA GLU A 279 -28.94 -2.17 -62.62
C GLU A 279 -29.58 -1.32 -63.75
N PRO A 280 -30.03 -1.89 -64.89
CA PRO A 280 -29.95 -3.30 -65.29
C PRO A 280 -28.55 -3.79 -65.65
N LEU A 281 -28.40 -5.10 -65.79
CA LEU A 281 -27.17 -5.75 -66.26
C LEU A 281 -26.78 -5.32 -67.68
N TYR A 282 -25.47 -5.22 -67.91
CA TYR A 282 -24.88 -5.04 -69.24
C TYR A 282 -23.86 -6.15 -69.53
N TYR A 283 -23.73 -6.48 -70.81
CA TYR A 283 -22.62 -7.28 -71.32
C TYR A 283 -21.60 -6.39 -72.02
N LEU A 284 -20.33 -6.81 -72.03
CA LEU A 284 -19.28 -6.26 -72.90
C LEU A 284 -18.85 -7.35 -73.89
N ASP A 285 -19.14 -7.10 -75.17
CA ASP A 285 -18.67 -7.90 -76.30
C ASP A 285 -17.35 -7.28 -76.78
N ARG A 286 -16.25 -7.96 -76.43
CA ARG A 286 -14.88 -7.46 -76.66
C ARG A 286 -14.47 -7.57 -78.13
N GLU A 287 -14.95 -8.57 -78.85
CA GLU A 287 -14.68 -8.75 -80.29
C GLU A 287 -15.31 -7.63 -81.13
N ARG A 288 -16.55 -7.24 -80.80
CA ARG A 288 -17.34 -6.27 -81.58
C ARG A 288 -17.27 -4.85 -81.02
N LEU A 289 -16.51 -4.64 -79.93
CA LEU A 289 -16.43 -3.39 -79.18
C LEU A 289 -17.83 -2.81 -78.86
N GLN A 290 -18.69 -3.66 -78.30
CA GLN A 290 -20.09 -3.34 -78.00
C GLN A 290 -20.43 -3.53 -76.52
N ILE A 291 -21.16 -2.56 -75.94
CA ILE A 291 -21.82 -2.71 -74.64
C ILE A 291 -23.33 -2.69 -74.87
N GLY A 292 -24.02 -3.79 -74.52
CA GLY A 292 -25.48 -3.93 -74.64
C GLY A 292 -26.11 -4.36 -73.33
N ARG A 293 -27.42 -4.13 -73.16
CA ARG A 293 -28.16 -4.60 -71.98
C ARG A 293 -28.37 -6.11 -72.05
N LEU A 294 -28.19 -6.80 -70.92
CA LEU A 294 -28.55 -8.20 -70.75
C LEU A 294 -29.83 -8.28 -69.91
N PHE A 295 -30.92 -8.77 -70.52
CA PHE A 295 -32.19 -8.96 -69.83
C PHE A 295 -32.25 -10.35 -69.17
N SER A 296 -32.84 -10.46 -67.99
CA SER A 296 -33.10 -11.75 -67.32
C SER A 296 -34.54 -11.81 -66.81
N GLU A 297 -35.05 -13.01 -66.56
CA GLU A 297 -36.36 -13.19 -65.92
C GLU A 297 -36.35 -12.87 -64.40
N MET A 298 -35.17 -12.59 -63.83
CA MET A 298 -35.00 -12.14 -62.46
C MET A 298 -35.09 -10.61 -62.38
N ASP A 299 -35.47 -10.10 -61.20
CA ASP A 299 -35.40 -8.66 -60.90
C ASP A 299 -34.01 -8.09 -61.21
N GLU A 300 -33.94 -6.88 -61.76
CA GLU A 300 -32.70 -6.27 -62.26
C GLU A 300 -31.62 -6.16 -61.16
N LYS A 301 -32.03 -5.98 -59.90
CA LYS A 301 -31.11 -5.87 -58.76
C LYS A 301 -30.72 -7.23 -58.21
N LEU A 302 -31.65 -8.19 -58.16
CA LEU A 302 -31.31 -9.60 -57.88
C LEU A 302 -30.29 -10.13 -58.90
N ALA A 303 -30.46 -9.82 -60.19
CA ALA A 303 -29.56 -10.23 -61.26
C ALA A 303 -28.18 -9.55 -61.17
N CYS A 304 -28.15 -8.23 -60.90
CA CYS A 304 -26.93 -7.48 -60.57
C CYS A 304 -26.18 -8.14 -59.40
N HIS A 305 -26.89 -8.39 -58.30
CA HIS A 305 -26.34 -8.92 -57.06
C HIS A 305 -25.82 -10.36 -57.18
N LEU A 306 -26.56 -11.23 -57.89
CA LEU A 306 -26.10 -12.58 -58.26
C LEU A 306 -24.83 -12.57 -59.12
N SER A 307 -24.63 -11.54 -59.94
CA SER A 307 -23.40 -11.38 -60.74
C SER A 307 -22.18 -10.98 -59.91
N LEU A 308 -22.38 -10.58 -58.65
CA LEU A 308 -21.36 -10.17 -57.68
C LEU A 308 -21.14 -11.20 -56.57
N ALA A 309 -21.72 -12.40 -56.68
CA ALA A 309 -21.51 -13.46 -55.71
C ALA A 309 -20.04 -13.94 -55.75
N PRO A 310 -19.33 -14.01 -54.62
CA PRO A 310 -17.97 -14.56 -54.56
C PRO A 310 -17.97 -16.07 -54.85
N GLU A 311 -16.78 -16.62 -55.14
CA GLU A 311 -16.59 -18.05 -55.38
C GLU A 311 -17.04 -18.87 -54.15
N ILE A 312 -17.93 -19.84 -54.36
CA ILE A 312 -18.51 -20.68 -53.30
C ILE A 312 -17.73 -22.00 -53.23
N PRO A 313 -16.92 -22.25 -52.18
CA PRO A 313 -16.14 -23.48 -52.11
C PRO A 313 -17.03 -24.73 -52.02
N ALA A 314 -16.60 -25.84 -52.62
CA ALA A 314 -17.32 -27.13 -52.63
C ALA A 314 -17.92 -27.51 -51.27
N ARG A 315 -17.12 -27.36 -50.21
CA ARG A 315 -17.47 -27.70 -48.81
C ARG A 315 -18.55 -26.81 -48.19
N GLN A 316 -18.84 -25.64 -48.77
CA GLN A 316 -19.83 -24.67 -48.29
C GLN A 316 -21.09 -24.59 -49.17
N ALA A 317 -21.03 -25.10 -50.41
CA ALA A 317 -22.12 -25.06 -51.39
C ALA A 317 -23.46 -25.64 -50.87
N MET A 318 -23.41 -26.65 -49.99
CA MET A 318 -24.62 -27.20 -49.35
C MET A 318 -25.29 -26.24 -48.35
N GLN A 319 -24.53 -25.56 -47.48
CA GLN A 319 -25.09 -24.56 -46.56
C GLN A 319 -25.62 -23.34 -47.31
N PHE A 320 -24.91 -22.91 -48.37
CA PHE A 320 -25.37 -21.83 -49.25
C PHE A 320 -26.68 -22.20 -49.95
N SER A 321 -26.77 -23.41 -50.52
CA SER A 321 -27.99 -23.93 -51.18
C SER A 321 -29.22 -23.90 -50.28
N HIS A 322 -29.06 -24.26 -49.00
CA HIS A 322 -30.14 -24.21 -48.01
C HIS A 322 -30.59 -22.78 -47.70
N ARG A 323 -29.67 -21.84 -47.44
CA ARG A 323 -30.03 -20.44 -47.17
C ARG A 323 -30.60 -19.72 -48.38
N MET A 324 -30.08 -19.99 -49.58
CA MET A 324 -30.54 -19.29 -50.79
C MET A 324 -31.99 -19.65 -51.14
N ARG A 325 -32.41 -20.92 -50.99
CA ARG A 325 -33.83 -21.32 -51.11
C ARG A 325 -34.79 -20.63 -50.14
N ALA A 326 -34.30 -20.17 -48.99
CA ALA A 326 -35.08 -19.40 -48.02
C ALA A 326 -35.15 -17.90 -48.35
N ALA A 327 -34.21 -17.39 -49.17
CA ALA A 327 -34.15 -15.99 -49.59
C ALA A 327 -34.80 -15.73 -50.96
N THR A 328 -34.74 -16.68 -51.89
CA THR A 328 -35.38 -16.60 -53.22
C THR A 328 -35.84 -17.97 -53.72
N GLN A 329 -36.96 -17.98 -54.45
CA GLN A 329 -37.48 -19.16 -55.14
C GLN A 329 -37.20 -19.15 -56.65
N VAL A 330 -36.61 -18.06 -57.18
CA VAL A 330 -36.45 -17.83 -58.63
C VAL A 330 -35.04 -18.24 -59.12
N ALA A 331 -34.02 -18.20 -58.25
CA ALA A 331 -32.67 -18.64 -58.58
C ALA A 331 -32.45 -20.11 -58.17
N PRO A 332 -31.84 -20.96 -59.03
CA PRO A 332 -31.57 -22.36 -58.69
C PRO A 332 -30.37 -22.46 -57.71
N PRO A 333 -30.46 -23.27 -56.64
CA PRO A 333 -29.35 -23.48 -55.71
C PRO A 333 -28.26 -24.39 -56.32
N PRO A 334 -26.97 -24.26 -55.92
CA PRO A 334 -25.87 -25.09 -56.42
C PRO A 334 -26.06 -26.61 -56.26
N HIS A 335 -26.72 -27.08 -55.20
CA HIS A 335 -26.92 -28.51 -54.91
C HIS A 335 -28.32 -28.84 -54.38
N THR A 336 -28.70 -30.12 -54.49
CA THR A 336 -29.95 -30.69 -53.96
C THR A 336 -29.68 -31.50 -52.69
N LEU A 337 -30.56 -31.37 -51.69
CA LEU A 337 -30.38 -31.89 -50.32
C LEU A 337 -31.52 -32.84 -49.92
N THR A 338 -31.25 -33.74 -48.97
CA THR A 338 -32.25 -34.60 -48.31
C THR A 338 -32.37 -34.26 -46.82
N GLU A 339 -33.60 -34.37 -46.28
CA GLU A 339 -33.93 -34.01 -44.89
C GLU A 339 -34.30 -35.24 -44.06
N ARG A 340 -33.94 -35.21 -42.78
CA ARG A 340 -34.32 -36.19 -41.76
C ARG A 340 -34.69 -35.49 -40.45
N VAL A 341 -35.83 -35.85 -39.87
CA VAL A 341 -36.23 -35.38 -38.53
C VAL A 341 -35.60 -36.26 -37.46
N ILE A 342 -35.14 -35.66 -36.37
CA ILE A 342 -34.66 -36.36 -35.17
C ILE A 342 -35.49 -35.91 -33.97
N GLU A 343 -36.28 -36.84 -33.44
CA GLU A 343 -37.14 -36.64 -32.27
C GLU A 343 -36.44 -37.09 -30.98
N GLY A 344 -36.95 -36.66 -29.82
CA GLY A 344 -36.51 -37.16 -28.50
C GLY A 344 -35.21 -36.57 -27.94
N VAL A 345 -34.56 -35.63 -28.62
CA VAL A 345 -33.37 -34.93 -28.09
C VAL A 345 -33.77 -33.93 -26.99
N PHE A 346 -33.13 -34.04 -25.83
CA PHE A 346 -33.33 -33.12 -24.72
C PHE A 346 -32.29 -31.98 -24.74
N PRO A 347 -32.66 -30.76 -24.31
CA PRO A 347 -31.70 -29.66 -24.16
C PRO A 347 -30.69 -29.96 -23.04
N GLN A 348 -29.43 -29.68 -23.32
CA GLN A 348 -28.40 -29.47 -22.30
C GLN A 348 -28.32 -27.96 -22.00
N ALA A 349 -28.17 -27.60 -20.72
CA ALA A 349 -27.97 -26.21 -20.31
C ALA A 349 -26.50 -25.81 -20.41
N HIS A 350 -26.25 -24.61 -20.92
CA HIS A 350 -24.92 -24.01 -21.04
C HIS A 350 -24.92 -22.66 -20.33
N LEU A 351 -24.10 -22.53 -19.28
CA LEU A 351 -24.08 -21.37 -18.39
C LEU A 351 -22.71 -20.67 -18.44
N VAL A 352 -22.67 -19.43 -18.92
CA VAL A 352 -21.44 -18.63 -18.99
C VAL A 352 -21.41 -17.59 -17.87
N LEU A 353 -20.44 -17.68 -16.96
CA LEU A 353 -20.25 -16.75 -15.85
C LEU A 353 -19.24 -15.64 -16.22
N ALA A 354 -19.56 -14.38 -15.92
CA ALA A 354 -18.73 -13.23 -16.23
C ALA A 354 -18.85 -12.10 -15.21
N SER A 355 -17.76 -11.33 -15.04
CA SER A 355 -17.73 -10.14 -14.17
C SER A 355 -17.05 -8.96 -14.87
N GLY A 356 -17.43 -7.75 -14.49
CA GLY A 356 -16.91 -6.51 -15.03
C GLY A 356 -17.23 -5.32 -14.14
N LYS A 357 -17.24 -4.12 -14.74
CA LYS A 357 -17.57 -2.87 -14.04
C LYS A 357 -18.63 -2.09 -14.82
N ARG A 358 -19.67 -1.62 -14.13
CA ARG A 358 -20.71 -0.74 -14.67
C ARG A 358 -20.47 0.69 -14.18
N TYR A 359 -20.62 1.68 -15.06
CA TYR A 359 -20.51 3.08 -14.67
C TYR A 359 -21.85 3.63 -14.17
N VAL A 360 -21.90 4.10 -12.93
CA VAL A 360 -23.11 4.60 -12.26
C VAL A 360 -22.74 5.77 -11.36
N ARG A 361 -23.50 6.88 -11.44
CA ARG A 361 -23.32 8.07 -10.58
C ARG A 361 -21.85 8.53 -10.45
N TRP A 362 -21.14 8.58 -11.57
CA TRP A 362 -19.71 8.97 -11.68
C TRP A 362 -18.69 7.99 -11.05
N GLN A 363 -19.13 6.81 -10.62
CA GLN A 363 -18.28 5.76 -10.05
C GLN A 363 -18.41 4.44 -10.85
N HIS A 364 -17.45 3.52 -10.66
CA HIS A 364 -17.51 2.18 -11.22
C HIS A 364 -17.95 1.18 -10.16
N GLU A 365 -19.18 0.70 -10.27
CA GLU A 365 -19.71 -0.41 -9.48
C GLU A 365 -19.25 -1.75 -10.11
N PRO A 366 -18.96 -2.81 -9.31
CA PRO A 366 -18.83 -4.15 -9.86
C PRO A 366 -20.16 -4.59 -10.49
N GLU A 367 -20.10 -5.33 -11.59
CA GLU A 367 -21.27 -5.97 -12.17
C GLU A 367 -20.97 -7.42 -12.57
N HIS A 368 -21.92 -8.31 -12.30
CA HIS A 368 -21.79 -9.76 -12.44
C HIS A 368 -23.00 -10.31 -13.21
N ARG A 369 -22.75 -11.34 -14.03
CA ARG A 369 -23.75 -11.93 -14.93
C ARG A 369 -23.51 -13.42 -15.14
N ALA A 370 -24.61 -14.13 -15.34
CA ALA A 370 -24.64 -15.48 -15.86
C ALA A 370 -25.53 -15.50 -17.10
N ALA A 371 -25.04 -16.00 -18.23
CA ALA A 371 -25.82 -16.17 -19.45
C ALA A 371 -26.20 -17.64 -19.61
N LEU A 372 -27.50 -17.94 -19.75
CA LEU A 372 -28.02 -19.29 -19.94
C LEU A 372 -28.43 -19.51 -21.40
N ALA A 373 -27.67 -20.32 -22.12
CA ALA A 373 -28.01 -20.86 -23.42
C ALA A 373 -28.46 -22.33 -23.29
N PHE A 374 -28.99 -22.89 -24.38
CA PHE A 374 -29.31 -24.31 -24.51
C PHE A 374 -28.58 -24.88 -25.72
N THR A 375 -28.09 -26.12 -25.59
CA THR A 375 -27.55 -26.90 -26.71
C THR A 375 -28.38 -28.17 -26.92
N TYR A 376 -28.50 -28.61 -28.16
CA TYR A 376 -29.12 -29.90 -28.53
C TYR A 376 -28.07 -30.68 -29.33
N ASN A 377 -27.69 -31.88 -28.87
CA ASN A 377 -26.54 -32.63 -29.38
C ASN A 377 -25.25 -31.78 -29.52
N GLY A 378 -25.00 -30.87 -28.57
CA GLY A 378 -23.85 -29.96 -28.57
C GLY A 378 -24.01 -28.67 -29.40
N HIS A 379 -25.02 -28.57 -30.27
CA HIS A 379 -25.25 -27.39 -31.10
C HIS A 379 -26.07 -26.31 -30.35
N PRO A 380 -25.61 -25.05 -30.26
CA PRO A 380 -26.29 -23.99 -29.53
C PRO A 380 -27.54 -23.47 -30.25
N VAL A 381 -28.55 -23.10 -29.47
CA VAL A 381 -29.84 -22.57 -29.95
C VAL A 381 -29.80 -21.05 -30.11
N SER A 382 -30.38 -20.54 -31.19
CA SER A 382 -30.69 -19.10 -31.34
C SER A 382 -32.11 -18.78 -30.88
N ASP A 383 -32.31 -17.60 -30.28
CA ASP A 383 -33.53 -17.21 -29.54
C ASP A 383 -34.85 -17.29 -30.34
N ARG A 384 -34.81 -17.34 -31.67
CA ARG A 384 -35.99 -17.22 -32.55
C ARG A 384 -36.41 -18.50 -33.27
N SER A 385 -35.54 -19.51 -33.35
CA SER A 385 -35.84 -20.75 -34.08
C SER A 385 -36.58 -21.75 -33.18
N PRO A 386 -37.70 -22.35 -33.60
CA PRO A 386 -38.38 -23.42 -32.86
C PRO A 386 -37.64 -24.77 -32.95
N GLU A 387 -36.65 -24.86 -33.84
CA GLU A 387 -35.99 -26.09 -34.26
C GLU A 387 -34.48 -25.84 -34.42
N VAL A 388 -33.67 -26.89 -34.25
CA VAL A 388 -32.21 -26.87 -34.44
C VAL A 388 -31.90 -27.69 -35.68
N LEU A 389 -31.20 -27.06 -36.64
CA LEU A 389 -30.76 -27.70 -37.88
C LEU A 389 -29.28 -28.06 -37.75
N ILE A 390 -28.98 -29.36 -37.79
CA ILE A 390 -27.62 -29.91 -37.84
C ILE A 390 -27.38 -30.39 -39.27
N LEU A 391 -26.25 -30.03 -39.87
CA LEU A 391 -25.89 -30.45 -41.23
C LEU A 391 -24.81 -31.53 -41.16
N SER A 392 -25.11 -32.72 -41.67
CA SER A 392 -24.23 -33.89 -41.61
C SER A 392 -23.97 -34.43 -43.01
N GLY A 393 -22.87 -33.95 -43.62
CA GLY A 393 -22.55 -34.26 -45.02
C GLY A 393 -23.63 -33.73 -45.97
N THR A 394 -24.40 -34.64 -46.56
CA THR A 394 -25.51 -34.35 -47.48
C THR A 394 -26.90 -34.41 -46.83
N GLU A 395 -26.99 -34.80 -45.55
CA GLU A 395 -28.24 -34.92 -44.78
C GLU A 395 -28.45 -33.69 -43.89
N ILE A 396 -29.64 -33.07 -43.94
CA ILE A 396 -30.08 -32.09 -42.95
C ILE A 396 -30.86 -32.80 -41.85
N GLN A 397 -30.36 -32.70 -40.62
CA GLN A 397 -30.98 -33.27 -39.42
C GLN A 397 -31.75 -32.18 -38.66
N ARG A 398 -33.07 -32.31 -38.57
CA ARG A 398 -33.98 -31.34 -37.96
C ARG A 398 -34.44 -31.82 -36.58
N ILE A 399 -33.97 -31.17 -35.52
CA ILE A 399 -34.35 -31.44 -34.13
C ILE A 399 -35.40 -30.43 -33.68
N GLN A 400 -36.54 -30.90 -33.18
CA GLN A 400 -37.52 -30.03 -32.55
C GLN A 400 -37.09 -29.65 -31.11
N ARG A 401 -37.17 -28.37 -30.75
CA ARG A 401 -36.88 -27.94 -29.37
C ARG A 401 -37.93 -28.48 -28.40
N ASN A 402 -37.54 -28.63 -27.13
CA ASN A 402 -38.40 -29.02 -26.02
C ASN A 402 -38.51 -27.88 -24.99
N PRO A 403 -39.44 -26.91 -25.17
CA PRO A 403 -39.63 -25.80 -24.24
C PRO A 403 -39.97 -26.20 -22.81
N VAL A 404 -40.52 -27.40 -22.59
CA VAL A 404 -40.84 -27.92 -21.24
C VAL A 404 -39.56 -28.29 -20.49
N ALA A 405 -38.64 -28.98 -21.16
CA ALA A 405 -37.33 -29.30 -20.60
C ALA A 405 -36.47 -28.03 -20.40
N GLU A 406 -36.44 -27.11 -21.38
CA GLU A 406 -35.75 -25.83 -21.20
C GLU A 406 -36.35 -25.01 -20.04
N LYS A 407 -37.67 -25.08 -19.80
CA LYS A 407 -38.32 -24.41 -18.66
C LYS A 407 -37.92 -25.05 -17.33
N ALA A 408 -37.80 -26.38 -17.25
CA ALA A 408 -37.32 -27.07 -16.07
C ALA A 408 -35.86 -26.69 -15.74
N LEU A 409 -35.00 -26.55 -16.75
CA LEU A 409 -33.62 -26.10 -16.58
C LEU A 409 -33.53 -24.64 -16.08
N ARG A 410 -34.36 -23.73 -16.63
CA ARG A 410 -34.49 -22.35 -16.08
C ARG A 410 -34.92 -22.36 -14.60
N GLN A 411 -35.85 -23.23 -14.22
CA GLN A 411 -36.30 -23.39 -12.84
C GLN A 411 -35.22 -23.98 -11.93
N ALA A 412 -34.35 -24.88 -12.43
CA ALA A 412 -33.19 -25.36 -11.69
C ALA A 412 -32.20 -24.23 -11.38
N LEU A 413 -31.85 -23.38 -12.36
CA LEU A 413 -31.00 -22.21 -12.12
C LEU A 413 -31.64 -21.22 -11.12
N GLN A 414 -32.95 -20.99 -11.22
CA GLN A 414 -33.69 -20.13 -10.29
C GLN A 414 -33.70 -20.64 -8.84
N LYS A 415 -33.58 -21.95 -8.60
CA LYS A 415 -33.42 -22.50 -7.23
C LYS A 415 -32.10 -22.09 -6.56
N HIS A 416 -31.06 -21.79 -7.33
CA HIS A 416 -29.82 -21.19 -6.84
C HIS A 416 -29.93 -19.66 -6.64
N GLY A 417 -31.14 -19.08 -6.66
CA GLY A 417 -31.41 -17.67 -6.36
C GLY A 417 -31.37 -16.72 -7.56
N PHE A 418 -31.01 -17.21 -8.76
CA PHE A 418 -30.85 -16.39 -9.95
C PHE A 418 -32.15 -15.70 -10.40
N LYS A 419 -32.06 -14.39 -10.66
CA LYS A 419 -33.15 -13.55 -11.20
C LYS A 419 -32.77 -13.06 -12.59
N LYS A 420 -33.73 -13.01 -13.52
CA LYS A 420 -33.49 -12.57 -14.91
C LYS A 420 -33.07 -11.10 -14.92
N ALA A 421 -31.96 -10.78 -15.60
CA ALA A 421 -31.46 -9.43 -15.71
C ALA A 421 -32.33 -8.61 -16.68
N THR A 422 -32.87 -7.48 -16.22
CA THR A 422 -33.78 -6.62 -17.00
C THR A 422 -33.10 -5.44 -17.67
N ARG A 423 -31.78 -5.27 -17.46
CA ARG A 423 -30.97 -4.17 -18.00
C ARG A 423 -29.78 -4.75 -18.77
N LYS A 424 -29.57 -4.24 -19.99
CA LYS A 424 -28.42 -4.58 -20.82
C LYS A 424 -27.10 -4.24 -20.12
N SER A 425 -26.07 -5.03 -20.38
CA SER A 425 -24.72 -4.88 -19.86
C SER A 425 -23.67 -5.10 -20.96
N SER A 426 -22.45 -4.59 -20.76
CA SER A 426 -21.28 -5.00 -21.56
C SER A 426 -20.87 -6.46 -21.31
N LEU A 427 -21.46 -7.11 -20.31
CA LEU A 427 -21.31 -8.53 -19.99
C LEU A 427 -22.38 -9.43 -20.64
N ASP A 428 -23.28 -8.87 -21.47
CA ASP A 428 -24.30 -9.65 -22.15
C ASP A 428 -23.66 -10.60 -23.18
N ARG A 429 -24.07 -11.88 -23.16
CA ARG A 429 -23.62 -12.95 -24.05
C ARG A 429 -24.85 -13.60 -24.73
N PRO A 430 -24.69 -14.44 -25.76
CA PRO A 430 -25.80 -15.21 -26.31
C PRO A 430 -26.52 -16.03 -25.22
N GLY A 431 -27.86 -16.00 -25.22
CA GLY A 431 -28.71 -16.66 -24.22
C GLY A 431 -29.39 -15.69 -23.24
N GLU A 432 -30.11 -16.26 -22.28
CA GLU A 432 -30.85 -15.49 -21.29
C GLU A 432 -29.96 -15.01 -20.14
N MET A 433 -29.91 -13.70 -19.92
CA MET A 433 -29.09 -13.09 -18.86
C MET A 433 -29.73 -13.17 -17.48
N PHE A 434 -28.97 -13.58 -16.47
CA PHE A 434 -29.34 -13.66 -15.06
C PHE A 434 -28.31 -12.97 -14.14
N THR A 435 -28.74 -12.67 -12.91
CA THR A 435 -27.91 -12.16 -11.82
C THR A 435 -28.34 -12.74 -10.48
N LEU A 436 -27.40 -12.83 -9.53
CA LEU A 436 -27.70 -13.02 -8.10
C LEU A 436 -27.85 -11.65 -7.40
N ALA A 437 -28.07 -11.67 -6.09
CA ALA A 437 -28.44 -10.48 -5.31
C ALA A 437 -27.23 -9.65 -4.86
N ASP A 438 -26.14 -10.32 -4.51
CA ASP A 438 -24.96 -9.76 -3.84
C ASP A 438 -23.74 -10.67 -4.07
N ASP A 439 -22.56 -10.17 -3.69
CA ASP A 439 -21.28 -10.86 -3.93
C ASP A 439 -21.13 -12.14 -3.07
N ALA A 440 -21.81 -12.23 -1.93
CA ALA A 440 -21.82 -13.41 -1.07
C ALA A 440 -22.60 -14.57 -1.73
N THR A 441 -23.79 -14.29 -2.29
CA THR A 441 -24.57 -15.28 -3.04
C THR A 441 -23.87 -15.71 -4.32
N TRP A 442 -23.14 -14.82 -5.01
CA TRP A 442 -22.27 -15.19 -6.12
C TRP A 442 -21.11 -16.13 -5.72
N LEU A 443 -20.45 -15.87 -4.59
CA LEU A 443 -19.34 -16.70 -4.10
C LEU A 443 -19.82 -18.10 -3.68
N ALA A 444 -20.92 -18.19 -2.93
CA ALA A 444 -21.53 -19.47 -2.56
C ALA A 444 -21.99 -20.27 -3.79
N PHE A 445 -22.54 -19.61 -4.82
CA PHE A 445 -22.86 -20.29 -6.08
C PHE A 445 -21.61 -20.78 -6.83
N ALA A 446 -20.51 -20.03 -6.81
CA ALA A 446 -19.25 -20.46 -7.43
C ALA A 446 -18.63 -21.67 -6.71
N GLN A 447 -18.78 -21.75 -5.39
CA GLN A 447 -18.26 -22.85 -4.56
C GLN A 447 -19.14 -24.11 -4.63
N ASP A 448 -20.44 -24.02 -4.32
CA ASP A 448 -21.32 -25.18 -4.20
C ASP A 448 -22.19 -25.43 -5.46
N GLY A 449 -22.68 -24.33 -6.06
CA GLY A 449 -23.64 -24.39 -7.17
C GLY A 449 -23.04 -24.87 -8.49
N VAL A 450 -21.83 -24.42 -8.83
CA VAL A 450 -21.13 -24.82 -10.05
C VAL A 450 -20.81 -26.33 -10.06
N PRO A 451 -20.25 -26.93 -9.00
CA PRO A 451 -20.11 -28.40 -8.93
C PRO A 451 -21.45 -29.14 -9.00
N ALA A 452 -22.47 -28.69 -8.26
CA ALA A 452 -23.78 -29.35 -8.22
C ALA A 452 -24.50 -29.35 -9.59
N LEU A 453 -24.37 -28.27 -10.37
CA LEU A 453 -24.92 -28.21 -11.73
C LEU A 453 -24.08 -28.99 -12.75
N ARG A 454 -22.75 -29.02 -12.62
CA ARG A 454 -21.89 -29.90 -13.45
C ARG A 454 -22.23 -31.39 -13.25
N GLN A 455 -22.53 -31.81 -12.02
CA GLN A 455 -23.04 -33.16 -11.74
C GLN A 455 -24.42 -33.43 -12.38
N GLN A 456 -25.23 -32.40 -12.63
CA GLN A 456 -26.49 -32.46 -13.37
C GLN A 456 -26.31 -32.32 -14.90
N ASN A 457 -25.09 -32.57 -15.40
CA ASN A 457 -24.71 -32.49 -16.83
C ASN A 457 -24.85 -31.08 -17.45
N TRP A 458 -24.68 -30.01 -16.66
CA TRP A 458 -24.60 -28.64 -17.20
C TRP A 458 -23.20 -28.35 -17.74
N LEU A 459 -23.13 -27.72 -18.92
CA LEU A 459 -21.91 -27.07 -19.40
C LEU A 459 -21.78 -25.73 -18.68
N ILE A 460 -20.65 -25.47 -18.02
CA ILE A 460 -20.43 -24.22 -17.27
C ILE A 460 -19.06 -23.65 -17.58
N ASP A 461 -19.05 -22.52 -18.28
CA ASP A 461 -17.85 -21.76 -18.61
C ASP A 461 -17.68 -20.59 -17.65
N ILE A 462 -16.46 -20.38 -17.18
CA ILE A 462 -16.11 -19.28 -16.27
C ILE A 462 -15.13 -18.38 -17.02
N SER A 463 -15.55 -17.14 -17.28
CA SER A 463 -14.69 -16.15 -17.96
C SER A 463 -13.46 -15.84 -17.10
N GLU A 464 -12.29 -15.61 -17.71
CA GLU A 464 -11.04 -15.25 -16.99
C GLU A 464 -11.19 -14.06 -16.03
N ASN A 465 -12.14 -13.16 -16.32
CA ASN A 465 -12.43 -11.96 -15.52
C ASN A 465 -13.45 -12.18 -14.39
N PHE A 466 -14.01 -13.40 -14.24
CA PHE A 466 -15.05 -13.68 -13.26
C PHE A 466 -14.53 -13.51 -11.83
N HIS A 467 -15.26 -12.72 -11.03
CA HIS A 467 -14.73 -12.21 -9.77
C HIS A 467 -14.54 -13.30 -8.71
N PHE A 468 -15.38 -14.34 -8.73
CA PHE A 468 -15.45 -15.39 -7.70
C PHE A 468 -14.77 -16.70 -8.13
N SER A 469 -13.92 -16.65 -9.17
CA SER A 469 -13.02 -17.76 -9.48
C SER A 469 -11.92 -17.81 -8.41
N VAL A 470 -12.16 -18.57 -7.34
CA VAL A 470 -11.26 -18.72 -6.18
C VAL A 470 -10.72 -20.14 -6.08
N GLN A 471 -9.48 -20.25 -5.62
CA GLN A 471 -8.84 -21.49 -5.22
C GLN A 471 -9.16 -21.78 -3.74
N PRO A 472 -9.31 -23.06 -3.35
CA PRO A 472 -9.46 -23.44 -1.95
C PRO A 472 -8.18 -23.17 -1.17
N VAL A 473 -8.31 -22.83 0.12
CA VAL A 473 -7.18 -22.82 1.05
C VAL A 473 -7.14 -24.16 1.77
N GLU A 474 -6.05 -24.88 1.61
CA GLU A 474 -5.87 -26.24 2.14
C GLU A 474 -5.48 -26.19 3.62
N GLU A 475 -4.53 -25.33 3.97
CA GLU A 475 -3.98 -25.19 5.32
C GLU A 475 -3.65 -23.71 5.62
N TRP A 476 -3.63 -23.35 6.90
CA TRP A 476 -3.05 -22.10 7.39
C TRP A 476 -1.89 -22.44 8.32
N TYR A 477 -0.74 -21.79 8.14
CA TYR A 477 0.48 -22.08 8.90
C TYR A 477 1.04 -20.83 9.60
N ALA A 478 1.74 -21.07 10.71
CA ALA A 478 2.52 -20.10 11.44
C ALA A 478 3.91 -20.68 11.71
N GLU A 479 4.95 -20.02 11.21
CA GLU A 479 6.33 -20.47 11.24
C GLU A 479 7.16 -19.46 12.05
N VAL A 480 7.91 -19.94 13.04
CA VAL A 480 8.63 -19.13 14.03
C VAL A 480 10.09 -19.57 14.09
N GLU A 481 10.97 -18.73 13.55
CA GLU A 481 12.43 -18.92 13.63
C GLU A 481 12.99 -18.19 14.86
N GLU A 482 13.56 -18.96 15.80
CA GLU A 482 14.26 -18.45 17.00
C GLU A 482 15.78 -18.47 16.77
N GLU A 483 16.46 -17.32 16.58
CA GLU A 483 17.91 -17.30 16.41
C GLU A 483 18.65 -17.38 17.77
N SER A 484 19.58 -18.35 17.87
CA SER A 484 20.22 -18.72 19.14
C SER A 484 21.05 -17.58 19.75
N GLY A 485 20.62 -17.09 20.92
CA GLY A 485 21.27 -15.98 21.64
C GLY A 485 20.66 -14.60 21.39
N HIS A 486 19.54 -14.53 20.68
CA HIS A 486 18.80 -13.28 20.43
C HIS A 486 17.43 -13.24 21.12
N GLN A 487 17.00 -12.04 21.54
CA GLN A 487 15.68 -11.80 22.18
C GLN A 487 14.57 -11.48 21.15
N TRP A 488 14.75 -11.95 19.91
CA TRP A 488 13.83 -11.74 18.80
C TRP A 488 13.65 -13.03 18.00
N PHE A 489 12.52 -13.12 17.31
CA PHE A 489 12.11 -14.22 16.45
C PHE A 489 11.50 -13.67 15.17
N ASP A 490 11.61 -14.40 14.06
CA ASP A 490 10.90 -14.04 12.83
C ASP A 490 9.64 -14.88 12.72
N LEU A 491 8.48 -14.21 12.62
CA LEU A 491 7.17 -14.83 12.46
C LEU A 491 6.72 -14.73 11.00
N GLN A 492 6.54 -15.87 10.34
CA GLN A 492 5.84 -15.96 9.07
C GLN A 492 4.43 -16.52 9.28
N LEU A 493 3.44 -15.88 8.64
CA LEU A 493 2.03 -16.24 8.70
C LEU A 493 1.54 -16.45 7.27
N GLY A 494 0.94 -17.60 6.98
CA GLY A 494 0.66 -17.97 5.60
C GLY A 494 -0.45 -19.00 5.41
N ILE A 495 -0.66 -19.34 4.14
CA ILE A 495 -1.65 -20.31 3.67
C ILE A 495 -1.02 -21.27 2.65
N VAL A 496 -1.60 -22.46 2.54
CA VAL A 496 -1.28 -23.46 1.50
C VAL A 496 -2.41 -23.51 0.47
N VAL A 497 -2.06 -23.43 -0.82
CA VAL A 497 -2.99 -23.40 -1.94
C VAL A 497 -2.40 -24.19 -3.11
N ASN A 498 -3.11 -25.22 -3.59
CA ASN A 498 -2.59 -26.21 -4.57
C ASN A 498 -1.26 -26.86 -4.13
N GLY A 499 -1.04 -27.05 -2.83
CA GLY A 499 0.22 -27.50 -2.24
C GLY A 499 1.36 -26.46 -2.15
N GLU A 500 1.20 -25.24 -2.66
CA GLU A 500 2.21 -24.17 -2.54
C GLU A 500 1.99 -23.31 -1.28
N ARG A 501 3.08 -22.96 -0.58
CA ARG A 501 3.07 -22.01 0.55
C ARG A 501 3.09 -20.57 0.04
N HIS A 502 2.12 -19.77 0.46
CA HIS A 502 2.13 -18.31 0.28
C HIS A 502 2.21 -17.60 1.64
N SER A 503 3.08 -16.60 1.78
CA SER A 503 3.04 -15.70 2.95
C SER A 503 1.88 -14.73 2.80
N LEU A 504 1.06 -14.61 3.84
CA LEU A 504 -0.02 -13.63 3.90
C LEU A 504 0.50 -12.22 4.21
N LEU A 505 1.72 -12.07 4.74
CA LEU A 505 2.21 -10.77 5.20
C LEU A 505 2.28 -9.74 4.05
N PRO A 506 3.03 -9.93 2.94
CA PRO A 506 3.09 -8.94 1.85
C PRO A 506 1.70 -8.59 1.28
N ILE A 507 0.82 -9.58 1.25
CA ILE A 507 -0.54 -9.50 0.69
C ILE A 507 -1.45 -8.63 1.59
N LEU A 508 -1.46 -8.89 2.90
CA LEU A 508 -2.20 -8.10 3.89
C LEU A 508 -1.65 -6.67 4.00
N LEU A 509 -0.34 -6.49 3.92
CA LEU A 509 0.30 -5.17 3.90
C LEU A 509 -0.04 -4.38 2.63
N HIS A 510 -0.17 -5.05 1.48
CA HIS A 510 -0.67 -4.42 0.25
C HIS A 510 -2.14 -3.99 0.38
N LEU A 511 -3.00 -4.82 0.98
CA LEU A 511 -4.40 -4.47 1.24
C LEU A 511 -4.54 -3.29 2.20
N LEU A 512 -3.78 -3.27 3.30
CA LEU A 512 -3.79 -2.16 4.27
C LEU A 512 -3.33 -0.83 3.63
N ARG A 513 -2.36 -0.88 2.71
CA ARG A 513 -1.88 0.31 1.95
C ARG A 513 -2.81 0.76 0.82
N SER A 514 -3.50 -0.16 0.15
CA SER A 514 -4.33 0.12 -1.03
C SER A 514 -5.81 0.34 -0.72
N GLN A 515 -6.32 -0.28 0.35
CA GLN A 515 -7.73 -0.29 0.75
C GLN A 515 -7.85 -0.20 2.29
N PRO A 516 -7.28 0.85 2.94
CA PRO A 516 -7.21 0.95 4.41
C PRO A 516 -8.56 0.84 5.12
N GLN A 517 -9.66 1.24 4.47
CA GLN A 517 -11.03 1.12 5.00
C GLN A 517 -11.47 -0.34 5.25
N LEU A 518 -10.84 -1.34 4.63
CA LEU A 518 -11.10 -2.76 4.90
C LEU A 518 -10.28 -3.32 6.06
N MET A 519 -9.19 -2.65 6.46
CA MET A 519 -8.24 -3.09 7.48
C MET A 519 -8.23 -2.19 8.72
N ASP A 520 -9.05 -1.15 8.74
CA ASP A 520 -9.32 -0.32 9.92
C ASP A 520 -9.95 -1.15 11.06
N PRO A 521 -9.49 -1.01 12.33
CA PRO A 521 -10.01 -1.81 13.43
C PRO A 521 -11.51 -1.68 13.70
N ALA A 522 -12.11 -0.49 13.51
CA ALA A 522 -13.54 -0.27 13.74
C ALA A 522 -14.39 -0.87 12.61
N SER A 523 -13.88 -0.81 11.37
CA SER A 523 -14.46 -1.47 10.20
C SER A 523 -14.38 -3.00 10.30
N LEU A 524 -13.23 -3.53 10.73
CA LEU A 524 -13.03 -4.96 10.98
C LEU A 524 -13.95 -5.48 12.09
N ALA A 525 -14.14 -4.73 13.18
CA ALA A 525 -15.01 -5.12 14.28
C ALA A 525 -16.50 -5.27 13.87
N GLN A 526 -16.94 -4.58 12.81
CA GLN A 526 -18.33 -4.60 12.32
C GLN A 526 -18.62 -5.71 11.28
N ARG A 527 -17.59 -6.38 10.75
CA ARG A 527 -17.74 -7.51 9.80
C ARG A 527 -18.19 -8.78 10.53
N ASN A 528 -18.88 -9.69 9.86
CA ASN A 528 -19.15 -11.02 10.42
C ASN A 528 -17.90 -11.92 10.32
N ASP A 529 -17.77 -12.94 11.18
CA ASP A 529 -16.59 -13.82 11.16
C ASP A 529 -16.59 -14.82 9.98
N ASP A 530 -17.78 -15.26 9.55
CA ASP A 530 -17.99 -16.11 8.37
C ASP A 530 -17.89 -15.35 7.04
N GLU A 531 -17.78 -14.02 7.07
CA GLU A 531 -17.69 -13.18 5.88
C GLU A 531 -16.32 -13.37 5.20
N LEU A 532 -16.30 -13.52 3.87
CA LEU A 532 -15.10 -13.89 3.12
C LEU A 532 -14.47 -12.67 2.41
N LEU A 533 -13.23 -12.33 2.75
CA LEU A 533 -12.44 -11.34 2.01
C LEU A 533 -11.77 -12.01 0.80
N LEU A 534 -12.03 -11.49 -0.40
CA LEU A 534 -11.43 -11.95 -1.65
C LEU A 534 -10.07 -11.28 -1.88
N ILE A 535 -9.04 -12.11 -2.05
CA ILE A 535 -7.64 -11.69 -2.10
C ILE A 535 -6.96 -12.30 -3.33
N GLY A 536 -6.17 -11.52 -4.07
CA GLY A 536 -5.34 -12.01 -5.16
C GLY A 536 -4.01 -12.56 -4.64
N LEU A 537 -3.64 -13.77 -5.08
CA LEU A 537 -2.33 -14.36 -4.80
C LEU A 537 -1.30 -13.81 -5.78
N GLY A 538 -0.14 -13.41 -5.29
CA GLY A 538 0.97 -12.92 -6.11
C GLY A 538 2.20 -12.58 -5.28
N ASP A 539 3.35 -12.50 -5.95
CA ASP A 539 4.72 -12.60 -5.42
C ASP A 539 5.19 -11.45 -4.48
N GLY A 540 4.28 -10.69 -3.85
CA GLY A 540 4.57 -9.49 -3.04
C GLY A 540 5.13 -8.28 -3.82
N ARG A 541 5.59 -8.48 -5.05
CA ARG A 541 6.23 -7.48 -5.91
C ARG A 541 5.20 -6.53 -6.53
N PHE A 542 5.41 -5.24 -6.33
CA PHE A 542 4.60 -4.18 -6.97
C PHE A 542 4.51 -4.39 -8.49
N GLY A 543 3.28 -4.55 -9.00
CA GLY A 543 2.99 -4.68 -10.43
C GLY A 543 2.96 -6.11 -10.99
N ALA A 544 3.16 -7.15 -10.17
CA ALA A 544 2.90 -8.53 -10.60
C ALA A 544 1.41 -8.74 -10.95
N LYS A 545 1.11 -9.55 -11.97
CA LYS A 545 -0.25 -10.06 -12.19
C LYS A 545 -0.56 -11.11 -11.11
N PRO A 546 -1.77 -11.14 -10.52
CA PRO A 546 -2.13 -12.18 -9.57
C PRO A 546 -2.19 -13.54 -10.30
N GLN A 547 -1.60 -14.56 -9.68
CA GLN A 547 -1.55 -15.94 -10.19
C GLN A 547 -2.83 -16.73 -9.85
N GLY A 548 -3.64 -16.22 -8.91
CA GLY A 548 -4.91 -16.79 -8.49
C GLY A 548 -5.66 -15.86 -7.55
N LYS A 549 -6.77 -16.35 -6.98
CA LYS A 549 -7.48 -15.69 -5.87
C LYS A 549 -7.84 -16.70 -4.80
N VAL A 550 -7.95 -16.24 -3.56
CA VAL A 550 -8.47 -16.99 -2.42
C VAL A 550 -9.57 -16.20 -1.71
N ALA A 551 -10.44 -16.93 -1.02
CA ALA A 551 -11.46 -16.38 -0.12
C ALA A 551 -11.05 -16.67 1.33
N LEU A 552 -10.70 -15.63 2.10
CA LEU A 552 -10.23 -15.77 3.48
C LEU A 552 -11.30 -15.26 4.47
N PRO A 553 -11.76 -16.05 5.45
CA PRO A 553 -12.77 -15.62 6.40
C PRO A 553 -12.25 -14.53 7.35
N TYR A 554 -13.03 -13.47 7.53
CA TYR A 554 -12.72 -12.36 8.42
C TYR A 554 -12.47 -12.82 9.86
N GLY A 555 -13.12 -13.89 10.35
CA GLY A 555 -12.83 -14.49 11.66
C GLY A 555 -11.39 -14.99 11.84
N ARG A 556 -10.69 -15.33 10.75
CA ARG A 556 -9.23 -15.63 10.77
C ARG A 556 -8.37 -14.40 10.51
N ILE A 557 -8.87 -13.42 9.75
CA ILE A 557 -8.15 -12.17 9.45
C ILE A 557 -8.14 -11.23 10.66
N LYS A 558 -9.24 -11.09 11.42
CA LYS A 558 -9.34 -10.17 12.56
C LYS A 558 -8.25 -10.42 13.61
N PRO A 559 -7.96 -11.66 14.07
CA PRO A 559 -6.85 -11.88 15.01
C PRO A 559 -5.49 -11.57 14.40
N LEU A 560 -5.27 -11.91 13.13
CA LEU A 560 -4.02 -11.56 12.41
C LEU A 560 -3.86 -10.04 12.29
N MET A 561 -4.93 -9.27 12.04
CA MET A 561 -4.92 -7.81 12.02
C MET A 561 -4.81 -7.19 13.41
N ALA A 562 -5.33 -7.83 14.46
CA ALA A 562 -5.13 -7.39 15.84
C ALA A 562 -3.65 -7.58 16.28
N THR A 563 -3.02 -8.68 15.88
CA THR A 563 -1.57 -8.88 16.06
C THR A 563 -0.78 -7.88 15.20
N LEU A 564 -0.95 -7.92 13.88
CA LEU A 564 -0.14 -7.17 12.90
C LEU A 564 -0.36 -5.66 12.97
N GLY A 565 -1.60 -5.17 13.10
CA GLY A 565 -1.93 -3.75 13.06
C GLY A 565 -1.29 -2.94 14.19
N ALA A 566 -1.15 -3.54 15.37
CA ALA A 566 -0.41 -2.94 16.49
C ALA A 566 1.11 -2.91 16.25
N LEU A 567 1.65 -3.76 15.38
CA LEU A 567 3.08 -3.87 15.08
C LEU A 567 3.47 -3.03 13.86
N TYR A 568 2.55 -2.83 12.92
CA TYR A 568 2.79 -2.30 11.57
C TYR A 568 2.78 -0.77 11.47
N LEU A 569 3.70 -0.13 12.20
CA LEU A 569 3.98 1.31 12.09
C LEU A 569 5.47 1.58 11.80
N GLY A 570 6.12 0.66 11.07
CA GLY A 570 7.50 0.75 10.62
C GLY A 570 7.70 0.09 9.24
N ASP A 571 8.77 0.48 8.53
CA ASP A 571 9.08 -0.05 7.21
C ASP A 571 9.62 -1.49 7.27
N HIS A 572 8.70 -2.45 7.18
CA HIS A 572 9.02 -3.87 6.97
C HIS A 572 9.09 -4.19 5.47
N VAL A 573 10.12 -4.93 5.07
CA VAL A 573 10.37 -5.41 3.71
C VAL A 573 10.82 -6.87 3.81
N GLY A 574 9.93 -7.81 3.47
CA GLY A 574 10.16 -9.25 3.58
C GLY A 574 8.86 -10.02 3.75
N ASP A 575 8.95 -11.35 3.74
CA ASP A 575 7.82 -12.27 3.85
C ASP A 575 7.52 -12.69 5.31
N SER A 576 8.43 -12.40 6.23
CA SER A 576 8.32 -12.63 7.68
C SER A 576 8.36 -11.31 8.47
N LEU A 577 7.86 -11.34 9.70
CA LEU A 577 7.83 -10.20 10.62
C LEU A 577 8.75 -10.44 11.80
N ARG A 578 9.81 -9.63 11.93
CA ARG A 578 10.70 -9.68 13.10
C ARG A 578 10.03 -9.11 14.33
N LEU A 579 9.86 -9.98 15.33
CA LEU A 579 9.21 -9.70 16.61
C LEU A 579 10.16 -9.94 17.76
N SER A 580 9.89 -9.29 18.88
CA SER A 580 10.69 -9.48 20.10
C SER A 580 9.95 -10.35 21.10
N LEU A 581 10.68 -10.99 22.02
CA LEU A 581 10.12 -11.87 23.04
C LEU A 581 8.83 -11.37 23.77
N PRO A 582 8.60 -10.06 24.07
CA PRO A 582 7.30 -9.61 24.59
C PRO A 582 6.12 -9.84 23.64
N ASP A 583 6.35 -9.67 22.35
CA ASP A 583 5.28 -9.70 21.34
C ASP A 583 4.74 -11.12 21.17
N ALA A 584 5.49 -12.13 21.64
CA ALA A 584 5.03 -13.50 21.87
C ALA A 584 3.73 -13.56 22.70
N ALA A 585 3.59 -12.71 23.72
CA ALA A 585 2.37 -12.63 24.54
C ALA A 585 1.12 -12.24 23.74
N ARG A 586 1.28 -11.72 22.51
CA ARG A 586 0.20 -11.35 21.57
C ARG A 586 -0.07 -12.40 20.50
N LEU A 587 0.81 -13.40 20.35
CA LEU A 587 0.49 -14.61 19.57
C LEU A 587 -0.66 -15.40 20.21
N SER A 588 -0.98 -15.09 21.47
CA SER A 588 -2.23 -15.47 22.15
C SER A 588 -3.49 -15.20 21.34
N ALA A 589 -3.57 -14.08 20.60
CA ALA A 589 -4.69 -13.80 19.71
C ALA A 589 -4.83 -14.85 18.59
N LEU A 590 -3.72 -15.48 18.21
CA LEU A 590 -3.65 -16.51 17.18
C LEU A 590 -3.87 -17.93 17.73
N GLU A 591 -3.89 -18.14 19.06
CA GLU A 591 -4.22 -19.44 19.67
C GLU A 591 -5.69 -19.86 19.38
N GLY A 592 -6.57 -18.90 19.12
CA GLY A 592 -7.95 -19.15 18.68
C GLY A 592 -8.10 -19.42 17.17
N VAL A 593 -7.03 -19.29 16.39
CA VAL A 593 -7.04 -19.59 14.95
C VAL A 593 -6.44 -20.99 14.72
N PRO A 594 -7.10 -21.88 13.96
CA PRO A 594 -6.53 -23.19 13.64
C PRO A 594 -5.37 -23.03 12.64
N LEU A 595 -4.16 -22.89 13.19
CA LEU A 595 -2.89 -22.72 12.52
C LEU A 595 -2.00 -23.95 12.79
N VAL A 596 -1.34 -24.46 11.75
CA VAL A 596 -0.24 -25.42 11.92
C VAL A 596 1.01 -24.64 12.30
N TRP A 597 1.45 -24.82 13.55
CA TRP A 597 2.63 -24.15 14.10
C TRP A 597 3.90 -24.93 13.83
N GLN A 598 4.95 -24.24 13.34
CA GLN A 598 6.29 -24.77 13.17
C GLN A 598 7.27 -23.88 13.97
N GLY A 599 7.96 -24.45 14.95
CA GLY A 599 8.82 -23.72 15.89
C GLY A 599 8.04 -22.98 17.00
N GLY A 600 8.69 -22.00 17.64
CA GLY A 600 8.06 -21.08 18.59
C GLY A 600 7.60 -21.71 19.92
N GLU A 601 8.15 -22.85 20.33
CA GLU A 601 7.68 -23.60 21.50
C GLU A 601 8.16 -22.99 22.82
N SER A 602 9.45 -22.60 22.89
CA SER A 602 10.02 -21.88 24.04
C SER A 602 9.28 -20.54 24.23
N LEU A 603 9.04 -19.87 23.11
CA LEU A 603 8.43 -18.56 22.98
C LEU A 603 6.96 -18.56 23.40
N ARG A 604 6.17 -19.54 22.95
CA ARG A 604 4.78 -19.74 23.39
C ARG A 604 4.71 -20.15 24.86
N GLY A 605 5.68 -20.93 25.36
CA GLY A 605 5.81 -21.25 26.79
C GLY A 605 6.03 -20.00 27.66
N PHE A 606 6.93 -19.10 27.25
CA PHE A 606 7.15 -17.81 27.90
C PHE A 606 5.91 -16.90 27.81
N ALA A 607 5.31 -16.77 26.62
CA ALA A 607 4.09 -15.99 26.38
C ALA A 607 2.89 -16.45 27.23
N LYS A 608 2.80 -17.76 27.50
CA LYS A 608 1.80 -18.35 28.39
C LYS A 608 2.12 -18.01 29.85
N ARG A 609 3.35 -18.30 30.32
CA ARG A 609 3.80 -17.98 31.69
C ARG A 609 3.60 -16.50 32.05
N LEU A 610 3.96 -15.57 31.16
CA LEU A 610 3.81 -14.12 31.37
C LEU A 610 2.35 -13.63 31.42
N ARG A 611 1.40 -14.44 30.91
CA ARG A 611 -0.04 -14.16 30.88
C ARG A 611 -0.78 -14.81 32.05
N GLU A 612 -0.34 -16.00 32.45
CA GLU A 612 -0.89 -16.81 33.54
C GLU A 612 -0.22 -16.52 34.89
N SER A 613 0.84 -15.69 34.92
CA SER A 613 1.52 -15.25 36.14
C SER A 613 0.67 -14.29 36.97
N ASN A 614 -0.34 -14.85 37.66
CA ASN A 614 -0.84 -14.27 38.89
C ASN A 614 0.34 -14.05 39.85
N HIS A 615 0.34 -12.94 40.59
CA HIS A 615 1.47 -12.59 41.46
C HIS A 615 1.77 -13.72 42.46
N VAL A 616 3.02 -14.16 42.48
CA VAL A 616 3.49 -15.25 43.35
C VAL A 616 3.32 -14.83 44.81
N HIS A 617 2.31 -15.39 45.48
CA HIS A 617 1.98 -15.06 46.86
C HIS A 617 2.98 -15.71 47.82
N VAL A 618 4.08 -15.00 48.13
CA VAL A 618 5.01 -15.39 49.20
C VAL A 618 4.60 -14.76 50.54
N PRO A 619 4.88 -15.41 51.68
CA PRO A 619 4.87 -14.74 52.98
C PRO A 619 6.07 -13.78 53.09
N ALA A 620 6.05 -12.90 54.11
CA ALA A 620 7.25 -12.17 54.48
C ALA A 620 8.32 -13.14 55.02
N PRO A 621 9.60 -13.02 54.64
CA PRO A 621 10.65 -13.98 54.99
C PRO A 621 10.98 -14.01 56.49
N GLU A 622 11.38 -15.18 56.99
CA GLU A 622 11.57 -15.40 58.43
C GLU A 622 12.72 -14.56 59.01
N GLY A 623 12.51 -13.95 60.18
CA GLY A 623 13.51 -13.11 60.82
C GLY A 623 13.79 -11.78 60.10
N LEU A 624 12.93 -11.36 59.16
CA LEU A 624 12.81 -9.96 58.76
C LEU A 624 12.34 -9.12 59.96
N LYS A 625 13.14 -8.15 60.41
CA LYS A 625 12.85 -7.28 61.56
C LYS A 625 11.97 -6.08 61.18
N ALA A 626 10.94 -6.32 60.38
CA ALA A 626 9.94 -5.34 59.97
C ALA A 626 8.64 -6.04 59.55
N THR A 627 7.50 -5.41 59.83
CA THR A 627 6.20 -5.81 59.26
C THR A 627 6.05 -5.16 57.89
N LEU A 628 5.98 -5.95 56.82
CA LEU A 628 5.68 -5.43 55.48
C LEU A 628 4.23 -4.96 55.41
N ARG A 629 4.00 -3.80 54.81
CA ARG A 629 2.65 -3.29 54.47
C ARG A 629 2.06 -4.09 53.30
N PRO A 630 0.73 -4.08 53.07
CA PRO A 630 0.12 -4.83 51.97
C PRO A 630 0.76 -4.57 50.60
N TYR A 631 1.03 -3.32 50.25
CA TYR A 631 1.74 -2.98 49.00
C TYR A 631 3.23 -3.38 49.03
N GLN A 632 3.89 -3.40 50.19
CA GLN A 632 5.29 -3.86 50.27
C GLN A 632 5.39 -5.38 50.08
N LEU A 633 4.37 -6.12 50.54
CA LEU A 633 4.21 -7.55 50.27
C LEU A 633 3.86 -7.81 48.80
N GLU A 634 2.97 -7.03 48.20
CA GLU A 634 2.71 -7.04 46.75
C GLU A 634 3.99 -6.81 45.92
N GLY A 635 4.86 -5.88 46.35
CA GLY A 635 6.13 -5.62 45.67
C GLY A 635 7.15 -6.76 45.81
N LEU A 636 7.16 -7.44 46.97
CA LEU A 636 7.91 -8.68 47.16
C LEU A 636 7.38 -9.79 46.24
N ASN A 637 6.06 -10.01 46.22
CA ASN A 637 5.37 -10.98 45.35
C ASN A 637 5.71 -10.72 43.87
N TRP A 638 5.70 -9.47 43.44
CA TRP A 638 6.07 -9.09 42.07
C TRP A 638 7.55 -9.35 41.76
N MET A 639 8.50 -9.03 42.66
CA MET A 639 9.92 -9.35 42.45
C MET A 639 10.21 -10.87 42.45
N GLN A 640 9.43 -11.65 43.21
CA GLN A 640 9.42 -13.13 43.14
C GLN A 640 8.82 -13.62 41.82
N THR A 641 7.73 -13.02 41.34
CA THR A 641 7.13 -13.32 40.03
C THR A 641 8.12 -13.07 38.88
N LEU A 642 8.86 -11.95 38.91
CA LEU A 642 9.94 -11.68 37.95
C LEU A 642 11.07 -12.72 38.04
N ARG A 643 11.37 -13.24 39.23
CA ARG A 643 12.39 -14.27 39.43
C ARG A 643 11.94 -15.61 38.84
N GLU A 644 10.70 -16.02 39.05
CA GLU A 644 10.12 -17.22 38.42
C GLU A 644 10.00 -17.12 36.90
N LEU A 645 9.88 -15.90 36.37
CA LEU A 645 9.86 -15.62 34.93
C LEU A 645 11.27 -15.40 34.32
N GLU A 646 12.34 -15.43 35.13
CA GLU A 646 13.75 -15.20 34.73
C GLU A 646 14.00 -13.84 34.03
N VAL A 647 13.29 -12.80 34.47
CA VAL A 647 13.27 -11.46 33.86
C VAL A 647 13.67 -10.36 34.85
N GLY A 648 14.15 -9.24 34.30
CA GLY A 648 14.38 -8.01 35.07
C GLY A 648 13.16 -7.07 35.10
N GLY A 649 13.14 -6.13 36.04
CA GLY A 649 12.07 -5.14 36.16
C GLY A 649 12.43 -3.86 36.91
N ILE A 650 11.54 -2.87 36.83
CA ILE A 650 11.63 -1.56 37.48
C ILE A 650 10.65 -1.51 38.66
N LEU A 651 11.17 -1.42 39.90
CA LEU A 651 10.36 -1.01 41.05
C LEU A 651 10.31 0.52 41.08
N GLY A 652 9.27 1.05 40.44
CA GLY A 652 9.02 2.46 40.17
C GLY A 652 8.22 3.21 41.25
N ASP A 653 7.96 2.58 42.40
CA ASP A 653 7.27 3.17 43.56
C ASP A 653 7.77 4.58 43.92
N ASP A 654 6.88 5.46 44.38
CA ASP A 654 7.24 6.80 44.86
C ASP A 654 8.29 6.82 45.99
N MET A 655 8.95 7.97 46.16
CA MET A 655 10.10 8.12 47.06
C MET A 655 9.70 8.17 48.53
N GLY A 656 9.82 7.02 49.21
CA GLY A 656 9.50 6.86 50.63
C GLY A 656 8.67 5.62 50.93
N LEU A 657 8.16 4.92 49.91
CA LEU A 657 7.39 3.67 50.05
C LEU A 657 8.24 2.44 50.46
N GLY A 658 9.53 2.62 50.78
CA GLY A 658 10.40 1.58 51.32
C GLY A 658 10.92 0.58 50.29
N LYS A 659 11.30 1.03 49.08
CA LYS A 659 11.89 0.17 48.04
C LYS A 659 13.06 -0.67 48.56
N THR A 660 13.98 -0.06 49.32
CA THR A 660 15.11 -0.76 49.96
C THR A 660 14.67 -1.91 50.86
N LEU A 661 13.67 -1.70 51.73
CA LEU A 661 13.08 -2.75 52.56
C LEU A 661 12.44 -3.87 51.72
N GLN A 662 11.70 -3.52 50.65
CA GLN A 662 11.13 -4.52 49.72
C GLN A 662 12.25 -5.37 49.08
N THR A 663 13.33 -4.74 48.62
CA THR A 663 14.47 -5.44 48.00
C THR A 663 15.29 -6.27 49.00
N LEU A 664 15.47 -5.80 50.24
CA LEU A 664 16.12 -6.58 51.30
C LEU A 664 15.28 -7.81 51.69
N ALA A 665 13.95 -7.69 51.72
CA ALA A 665 13.06 -8.84 51.89
C ALA A 665 13.16 -9.82 50.71
N HIS A 666 13.26 -9.33 49.46
CA HIS A 666 13.49 -10.19 48.28
C HIS A 666 14.79 -10.98 48.39
N LEU A 667 15.91 -10.32 48.75
CA LEU A 667 17.19 -11.00 48.95
C LEU A 667 17.18 -12.01 50.10
N LEU A 668 16.49 -11.72 51.20
CA LEU A 668 16.32 -12.68 52.31
C LEU A 668 15.46 -13.88 51.89
N THR A 669 14.45 -13.67 51.05
CA THR A 669 13.62 -14.74 50.47
C THR A 669 14.44 -15.63 49.51
N GLU A 670 15.25 -15.04 48.62
CA GLU A 670 16.17 -15.81 47.76
C GLU A 670 17.18 -16.61 48.58
N LYS A 671 17.68 -16.06 49.69
CA LYS A 671 18.59 -16.77 50.61
C LYS A 671 17.91 -17.96 51.28
N GLN A 672 16.70 -17.77 51.82
CA GLN A 672 15.93 -18.83 52.49
C GLN A 672 15.50 -19.93 51.51
N ALA A 673 15.23 -19.59 50.26
CA ALA A 673 14.94 -20.54 49.19
C ALA A 673 16.20 -21.23 48.60
N GLY A 674 17.41 -20.91 49.08
CA GLY A 674 18.67 -21.45 48.54
C GLY A 674 19.03 -20.97 47.13
N ARG A 675 18.36 -19.91 46.63
CA ARG A 675 18.52 -19.34 45.28
C ARG A 675 19.49 -18.15 45.22
N LEU A 676 19.94 -17.66 46.37
CA LEU A 676 21.06 -16.74 46.54
C LEU A 676 22.37 -17.56 46.71
N ASP A 677 22.69 -18.37 45.71
CA ASP A 677 23.89 -19.22 45.64
C ASP A 677 25.16 -18.45 45.24
N HIS A 678 25.00 -17.25 44.69
CA HIS A 678 26.04 -16.25 44.41
C HIS A 678 25.67 -14.93 45.11
N PRO A 679 26.63 -14.04 45.40
CA PRO A 679 26.32 -12.73 45.95
C PRO A 679 25.35 -11.92 45.07
N ALA A 680 24.58 -11.04 45.69
CA ALA A 680 23.91 -9.93 44.99
C ALA A 680 24.82 -8.69 44.95
N LEU A 681 24.69 -7.87 43.91
CA LEU A 681 25.38 -6.57 43.80
C LEU A 681 24.35 -5.44 43.74
N ALA A 682 24.48 -4.45 44.62
CA ALA A 682 23.73 -3.20 44.56
C ALA A 682 24.64 -2.03 44.19
N VAL A 683 24.31 -1.34 43.10
CA VAL A 683 25.01 -0.16 42.59
C VAL A 683 24.16 1.07 42.89
N MET A 684 24.75 2.09 43.51
CA MET A 684 24.03 3.27 44.00
C MET A 684 24.88 4.55 43.95
N PRO A 685 24.29 5.75 44.17
CA PRO A 685 25.06 6.94 44.51
C PRO A 685 25.86 6.72 45.80
N THR A 686 27.09 7.22 45.89
CA THR A 686 28.01 7.02 47.03
C THR A 686 27.42 7.37 48.39
N SER A 687 26.49 8.32 48.41
CA SER A 687 25.74 8.79 49.59
C SER A 687 24.67 7.83 50.09
N LEU A 688 24.30 6.79 49.34
CA LEU A 688 23.32 5.78 49.77
C LEU A 688 23.94 4.62 50.54
N ILE A 689 25.22 4.33 50.36
CA ILE A 689 25.90 3.19 51.00
C ILE A 689 25.70 3.15 52.52
N PRO A 690 25.86 4.26 53.28
CA PRO A 690 25.60 4.25 54.72
C PRO A 690 24.15 3.87 55.05
N ASN A 691 23.17 4.39 54.29
CA ASN A 691 21.75 4.09 54.50
C ASN A 691 21.43 2.62 54.19
N TRP A 692 21.98 2.05 53.12
CA TRP A 692 21.82 0.63 52.80
C TRP A 692 22.44 -0.28 53.87
N LEU A 693 23.60 0.07 54.45
CA LEU A 693 24.18 -0.65 55.58
C LEU A 693 23.30 -0.55 56.83
N ASP A 694 22.91 0.67 57.20
CA ASP A 694 22.12 0.95 58.39
C ASP A 694 20.71 0.26 58.29
N GLU A 695 20.09 0.23 57.11
CA GLU A 695 18.84 -0.53 56.85
C GLU A 695 19.04 -2.05 56.82
N SER A 696 20.12 -2.55 56.22
CA SER A 696 20.41 -4.00 56.18
C SER A 696 20.62 -4.58 57.58
N LEU A 697 21.40 -3.89 58.41
CA LEU A 697 21.63 -4.26 59.82
C LEU A 697 20.34 -4.18 60.65
N ARG A 698 19.48 -3.21 60.37
CA ARG A 698 18.20 -3.04 61.06
C ARG A 698 17.19 -4.13 60.71
N PHE A 699 16.95 -4.35 59.41
CA PHE A 699 15.83 -5.16 58.92
C PHE A 699 16.22 -6.61 58.61
N THR A 700 17.42 -6.85 58.07
CA THR A 700 17.85 -8.17 57.59
C THR A 700 19.25 -8.54 58.11
N PRO A 701 19.49 -8.58 59.43
CA PRO A 701 20.82 -8.84 60.03
C PRO A 701 21.37 -10.26 59.76
N GLN A 702 20.61 -11.11 59.06
CA GLN A 702 21.03 -12.43 58.58
C GLN A 702 21.77 -12.35 57.22
N LEU A 703 21.77 -11.19 56.56
CA LEU A 703 22.53 -10.92 55.35
C LEU A 703 23.90 -10.33 55.72
N LYS A 704 24.98 -10.99 55.29
CA LYS A 704 26.34 -10.44 55.30
C LYS A 704 26.44 -9.40 54.19
N VAL A 705 26.64 -8.13 54.57
CA VAL A 705 26.71 -7.01 53.62
C VAL A 705 28.11 -6.40 53.59
N LEU A 706 28.69 -6.27 52.39
CA LEU A 706 29.99 -5.63 52.16
C LEU A 706 29.83 -4.24 51.55
N ALA A 707 30.55 -3.26 52.08
CA ALA A 707 30.64 -1.90 51.53
C ALA A 707 31.89 -1.75 50.65
N LEU A 708 31.79 -2.07 49.36
CA LEU A 708 32.91 -2.08 48.42
C LEU A 708 33.21 -0.67 47.87
N HIS A 709 33.64 0.24 48.74
CA HIS A 709 33.94 1.64 48.38
C HIS A 709 35.17 2.21 49.10
N GLY A 710 35.63 3.37 48.63
CA GLY A 710 36.81 4.05 49.17
C GLY A 710 38.15 3.48 48.66
N ALA A 711 39.25 3.95 49.25
CA ALA A 711 40.60 3.61 48.80
C ALA A 711 40.99 2.15 49.10
N ALA A 712 40.63 1.63 50.28
CA ALA A 712 41.09 0.33 50.77
C ALA A 712 40.35 -0.89 50.17
N ARG A 713 39.28 -0.68 49.38
CA ARG A 713 38.36 -1.74 48.88
C ARG A 713 39.02 -2.88 48.11
N GLN A 714 40.24 -2.68 47.60
CA GLN A 714 40.96 -3.70 46.83
C GLN A 714 41.27 -4.96 47.64
N LYS A 715 41.39 -4.84 48.97
CA LYS A 715 41.59 -6.00 49.88
C LYS A 715 40.39 -6.96 49.90
N ASP A 716 39.20 -6.45 49.62
CA ASP A 716 37.94 -7.17 49.77
C ASP A 716 37.53 -7.90 48.47
N PHE A 717 38.25 -7.68 47.36
CA PHE A 717 37.97 -8.29 46.06
C PHE A 717 38.12 -9.83 46.06
N ALA A 718 39.00 -10.38 46.90
CA ALA A 718 39.25 -11.82 46.98
C ALA A 718 38.15 -12.60 47.73
N SER A 719 37.38 -11.93 48.60
CA SER A 719 36.36 -12.53 49.48
C SER A 719 34.93 -12.16 49.10
N LEU A 720 34.69 -11.61 47.90
CA LEU A 720 33.36 -11.18 47.43
C LEU A 720 32.29 -12.30 47.51
N ALA A 721 32.68 -13.55 47.29
CA ALA A 721 31.79 -14.72 47.38
C ALA A 721 31.42 -15.13 48.82
N GLU A 722 32.02 -14.54 49.86
CA GLU A 722 31.67 -14.84 51.26
C GLU A 722 30.45 -14.05 51.77
N TYR A 723 29.96 -13.08 50.98
CA TYR A 723 28.89 -12.14 51.33
C TYR A 723 27.59 -12.45 50.59
N ASP A 724 26.45 -12.07 51.18
CA ASP A 724 25.14 -12.20 50.55
C ASP A 724 24.85 -11.00 49.62
N LEU A 725 25.35 -9.81 49.99
CA LEU A 725 25.12 -8.55 49.29
C LEU A 725 26.38 -7.67 49.30
N VAL A 726 26.79 -7.21 48.12
CA VAL A 726 27.89 -6.27 47.92
C VAL A 726 27.31 -4.91 47.50
N LEU A 727 27.73 -3.83 48.13
CA LEU A 727 27.32 -2.45 47.84
C LEU A 727 28.47 -1.72 47.13
N THR A 728 28.24 -1.18 45.93
CA THR A 728 29.22 -0.36 45.18
C THR A 728 28.57 0.89 44.57
N THR A 729 29.34 1.69 43.83
CA THR A 729 28.87 2.97 43.29
C THR A 729 29.01 3.08 41.78
N TYR A 730 28.12 3.85 41.14
CA TYR A 730 28.21 4.16 39.70
C TYR A 730 29.55 4.79 39.26
N ALA A 731 30.28 5.43 40.18
CA ALA A 731 31.59 6.04 39.93
C ALA A 731 32.76 5.05 40.04
N LEU A 732 32.57 3.94 40.76
CA LEU A 732 33.56 2.85 40.92
C LEU A 732 33.32 1.70 39.96
N LEU A 733 32.06 1.41 39.61
CA LEU A 733 31.69 0.29 38.73
C LEU A 733 32.52 0.21 37.43
N PRO A 734 32.81 1.31 36.68
CA PRO A 734 33.63 1.24 35.48
C PRO A 734 35.15 1.20 35.73
N ARG A 735 35.59 1.30 37.00
CA ARG A 735 36.99 1.19 37.43
C ARG A 735 37.32 -0.20 37.95
N ASP A 736 36.32 -0.87 38.52
CA ASP A 736 36.44 -2.19 39.14
C ASP A 736 35.84 -3.30 38.23
N LEU A 737 35.39 -2.94 37.01
CA LEU A 737 34.69 -3.83 36.08
C LEU A 737 35.48 -5.10 35.75
N GLU A 738 36.80 -5.01 35.53
CA GLU A 738 37.67 -6.14 35.21
C GLU A 738 37.64 -7.25 36.29
N ILE A 739 37.25 -6.90 37.51
CA ILE A 739 37.20 -7.80 38.69
C ILE A 739 35.76 -8.24 38.99
N LEU A 740 34.77 -7.40 38.67
CA LEU A 740 33.35 -7.68 38.90
C LEU A 740 32.69 -8.45 37.74
N GLN A 741 33.18 -8.30 36.50
CA GLN A 741 32.66 -8.93 35.29
C GLN A 741 32.83 -10.46 35.24
N PRO A 742 33.94 -11.06 35.71
CA PRO A 742 34.09 -12.52 35.74
C PRO A 742 33.18 -13.21 36.77
N GLN A 743 32.50 -12.46 37.64
CA GLN A 743 31.60 -13.01 38.66
C GLN A 743 30.17 -13.04 38.16
N VAL A 744 29.49 -14.17 38.39
CA VAL A 744 28.04 -14.30 38.20
C VAL A 744 27.35 -13.82 39.47
N TRP A 745 26.40 -12.90 39.33
CA TRP A 745 25.64 -12.34 40.45
C TRP A 745 24.22 -12.91 40.48
N SER A 746 23.72 -13.31 41.66
CA SER A 746 22.35 -13.89 41.74
C SER A 746 21.26 -12.83 41.54
N VAL A 747 21.53 -11.57 41.93
CA VAL A 747 20.69 -10.40 41.64
C VAL A 747 21.59 -9.18 41.46
N LEU A 748 21.37 -8.38 40.40
CA LEU A 748 22.03 -7.09 40.17
C LEU A 748 21.02 -5.94 40.27
N ILE A 749 21.22 -5.07 41.27
CA ILE A 749 20.30 -4.01 41.66
C ILE A 749 20.93 -2.65 41.32
N LEU A 750 20.20 -1.79 40.61
CA LEU A 750 20.56 -0.39 40.38
C LEU A 750 19.62 0.51 41.19
N ASP A 751 20.11 1.14 42.26
CA ASP A 751 19.34 2.08 43.07
C ASP A 751 19.55 3.53 42.60
N GLU A 752 18.49 4.34 42.64
CA GLU A 752 18.34 5.58 41.87
C GLU A 752 18.75 5.36 40.40
N ALA A 753 18.14 4.36 39.74
CA ALA A 753 18.51 3.84 38.41
C ALA A 753 18.57 4.89 37.27
N GLN A 754 17.98 6.07 37.45
CA GLN A 754 18.16 7.24 36.57
C GLN A 754 19.64 7.64 36.39
N ASN A 755 20.56 7.20 37.25
CA ASN A 755 22.01 7.36 37.04
C ASN A 755 22.53 6.71 35.74
N ILE A 756 21.87 5.64 35.22
CA ILE A 756 22.21 5.01 33.93
C ILE A 756 21.39 5.53 32.75
N LYS A 757 20.67 6.65 32.89
CA LYS A 757 19.74 7.17 31.86
C LYS A 757 20.38 7.55 30.52
N ASN A 758 21.72 7.72 30.48
CA ASN A 758 22.49 7.77 29.24
C ASN A 758 23.17 6.41 28.97
N PRO A 759 22.75 5.65 27.94
CA PRO A 759 23.30 4.32 27.63
C PRO A 759 24.75 4.35 27.12
N LEU A 760 25.23 5.53 26.69
CA LEU A 760 26.62 5.74 26.27
C LEU A 760 27.55 6.12 27.44
N SER A 761 27.03 6.21 28.67
CA SER A 761 27.85 6.45 29.86
C SER A 761 28.65 5.20 30.24
N LYS A 762 29.87 5.39 30.74
CA LYS A 762 30.71 4.27 31.22
C LYS A 762 30.03 3.44 32.31
N ALA A 763 29.16 4.05 33.13
CA ALA A 763 28.37 3.35 34.14
C ALA A 763 27.28 2.46 33.53
N ALA A 764 26.54 2.95 32.52
CA ALA A 764 25.54 2.16 31.79
C ALA A 764 26.16 1.09 30.87
N GLN A 765 27.42 1.24 30.46
CA GLN A 765 28.21 0.20 29.83
C GLN A 765 28.57 -0.88 30.86
N ALA A 766 29.38 -0.54 31.86
CA ALA A 766 29.81 -1.47 32.89
C ALA A 766 28.67 -2.24 33.59
N ALA A 767 27.51 -1.61 33.82
CA ALA A 767 26.34 -2.28 34.40
C ALA A 767 25.69 -3.32 33.47
N ARG A 768 25.71 -3.12 32.15
CA ARG A 768 25.20 -4.11 31.17
C ARG A 768 26.14 -5.30 31.00
N ASP A 769 27.45 -5.05 31.14
CA ASP A 769 28.53 -5.99 30.89
C ASP A 769 28.71 -7.03 32.03
N LEU A 770 28.08 -6.83 33.19
CA LEU A 770 28.04 -7.78 34.32
C LEU A 770 27.06 -8.94 34.10
N GLN A 771 27.48 -10.16 34.43
CA GLN A 771 26.62 -11.35 34.37
C GLN A 771 25.72 -11.45 35.61
N ALA A 772 24.40 -11.42 35.45
CA ALA A 772 23.47 -11.52 36.56
C ALA A 772 22.20 -12.30 36.20
N ARG A 773 21.75 -13.19 37.09
CA ARG A 773 20.56 -14.04 36.86
C ARG A 773 19.24 -13.28 36.96
N GLN A 774 19.19 -12.22 37.75
CA GLN A 774 18.07 -11.29 37.83
C GLN A 774 18.61 -9.85 37.86
N ARG A 775 17.93 -8.92 37.19
CA ARG A 775 18.31 -7.50 37.14
C ARG A 775 17.15 -6.65 37.65
N LEU A 776 17.40 -5.71 38.56
CA LEU A 776 16.37 -4.85 39.17
C LEU A 776 16.78 -3.37 39.10
N CYS A 777 15.87 -2.51 38.68
CA CYS A 777 16.02 -1.05 38.76
C CYS A 777 15.11 -0.52 39.86
N LEU A 778 15.66 0.22 40.83
CA LEU A 778 14.90 0.96 41.82
C LEU A 778 14.98 2.44 41.46
N SER A 779 13.83 3.10 41.24
CA SER A 779 13.77 4.54 41.01
C SER A 779 12.42 5.09 41.49
N GLY A 780 12.38 6.33 41.99
CA GLY A 780 11.11 7.05 42.17
C GLY A 780 10.62 7.73 40.89
N THR A 781 11.50 7.87 39.90
CA THR A 781 11.27 8.63 38.67
C THR A 781 11.95 7.90 37.49
N PRO A 782 11.43 6.74 37.07
CA PRO A 782 12.02 5.92 35.99
C PRO A 782 11.96 6.60 34.61
N LEU A 783 11.28 7.75 34.51
CA LEU A 783 11.28 8.65 33.36
C LEU A 783 11.34 10.08 33.93
N GLU A 784 12.31 10.89 33.50
CA GLU A 784 12.47 12.27 33.96
C GLU A 784 12.23 13.30 32.84
N ASN A 785 12.77 13.04 31.63
CA ASN A 785 12.89 14.01 30.55
C ASN A 785 12.46 13.47 29.18
N HIS A 786 12.78 12.20 28.86
CA HIS A 786 12.50 11.63 27.53
C HIS A 786 12.54 10.09 27.51
N LEU A 787 11.79 9.46 26.62
CA LEU A 787 11.62 7.99 26.52
C LEU A 787 12.94 7.22 26.33
N GLY A 788 13.99 7.87 25.83
CA GLY A 788 15.34 7.30 25.77
C GLY A 788 15.94 6.92 27.15
N GLU A 789 15.47 7.52 28.25
CA GLU A 789 15.91 7.20 29.61
C GLU A 789 15.30 5.87 30.09
N LEU A 790 14.04 5.65 29.74
CA LEU A 790 13.32 4.39 29.93
C LEU A 790 13.92 3.28 29.06
N TRP A 791 14.26 3.59 27.80
CA TRP A 791 15.00 2.66 26.93
C TRP A 791 16.35 2.25 27.51
N SER A 792 17.09 3.18 28.14
CA SER A 792 18.38 2.85 28.78
C SER A 792 18.21 1.85 29.93
N GLN A 793 17.17 2.02 30.76
CA GLN A 793 16.86 1.07 31.84
C GLN A 793 16.39 -0.28 31.30
N PHE A 794 15.49 -0.31 30.31
CA PHE A 794 15.06 -1.57 29.68
C PHE A 794 16.21 -2.27 28.95
N HIS A 795 17.13 -1.55 28.32
CA HIS A 795 18.33 -2.14 27.70
C HIS A 795 19.27 -2.76 28.75
N PHE A 796 19.30 -2.24 29.98
CA PHE A 796 19.97 -2.91 31.10
C PHE A 796 19.20 -4.14 31.59
N LEU A 797 17.90 -4.02 31.86
CA LEU A 797 17.09 -5.09 32.44
C LEU A 797 16.90 -6.29 31.50
N LEU A 798 16.54 -6.01 30.24
CA LEU A 798 16.13 -6.97 29.22
C LEU A 798 16.78 -6.57 27.86
N PRO A 799 18.06 -6.93 27.62
CA PRO A 799 18.82 -6.42 26.49
C PRO A 799 18.27 -6.87 25.12
N GLY A 800 17.55 -5.97 24.45
CA GLY A 800 16.90 -6.21 23.15
C GLY A 800 15.38 -6.02 23.17
N TRP A 801 14.77 -6.01 24.36
CA TRP A 801 13.32 -5.90 24.60
C TRP A 801 12.62 -4.74 23.87
N LEU A 802 13.27 -3.57 23.79
CA LEU A 802 12.75 -2.38 23.10
C LEU A 802 13.46 -2.12 21.75
N GLY A 803 14.14 -3.12 21.19
CA GLY A 803 14.98 -2.98 20.00
C GLY A 803 16.26 -2.17 20.27
N ASP A 804 17.06 -1.96 19.23
CA ASP A 804 18.22 -1.08 19.30
C ASP A 804 17.81 0.41 19.38
N SER A 805 18.75 1.29 19.75
CA SER A 805 18.44 2.70 19.98
C SER A 805 17.91 3.41 18.73
N LYS A 806 18.38 3.09 17.52
CA LYS A 806 17.87 3.70 16.27
C LYS A 806 16.43 3.27 16.02
N THR A 807 16.15 1.97 16.11
CA THR A 807 14.81 1.39 15.97
C THR A 807 13.85 1.98 17.00
N PHE A 808 14.22 2.04 18.28
CA PHE A 808 13.42 2.69 19.31
C PHE A 808 13.17 4.19 19.05
N ASN A 809 14.20 4.90 18.59
CA ASN A 809 14.09 6.33 18.26
C ASN A 809 13.17 6.60 17.04
N ARG A 810 13.08 5.66 16.10
CA ARG A 810 12.19 5.67 14.93
C ARG A 810 10.75 5.31 15.33
N ASP A 811 10.58 4.20 16.04
CA ASP A 811 9.28 3.55 16.21
C ASP A 811 8.47 4.09 17.39
N TYR A 812 9.14 4.55 18.46
CA TYR A 812 8.46 5.05 19.66
C TYR A 812 8.79 6.51 19.91
N ARG A 813 10.08 6.83 20.07
CA ARG A 813 10.48 8.14 20.58
C ARG A 813 10.05 9.28 19.67
N THR A 814 10.29 9.17 18.37
CA THR A 814 9.95 10.24 17.42
C THR A 814 8.43 10.41 17.26
N PRO A 815 7.64 9.35 17.02
CA PRO A 815 6.17 9.45 16.98
C PRO A 815 5.57 10.03 18.27
N ILE A 816 5.97 9.52 19.43
CA ILE A 816 5.38 9.96 20.71
C ILE A 816 5.84 11.39 21.06
N GLU A 817 7.15 11.65 21.13
CA GLU A 817 7.67 12.94 21.62
C GLU A 817 7.48 14.10 20.63
N LYS A 818 7.34 13.85 19.32
CA LYS A 818 7.24 14.92 18.30
C LYS A 818 5.92 14.97 17.54
N HIS A 819 5.14 13.89 17.53
CA HIS A 819 3.91 13.78 16.74
C HIS A 819 2.67 13.45 17.59
N GLY A 820 2.83 13.24 18.90
CA GLY A 820 1.72 12.94 19.82
C GLY A 820 1.05 11.60 19.54
N ASP A 821 1.80 10.63 19.00
CA ASP A 821 1.26 9.32 18.58
C ASP A 821 0.80 8.49 19.79
N THR A 822 -0.52 8.54 20.06
CA THR A 822 -1.17 7.86 21.18
C THR A 822 -1.29 6.36 20.99
N GLU A 823 -1.24 5.85 19.76
CA GLU A 823 -1.23 4.42 19.47
C GLU A 823 0.16 3.83 19.79
N ARG A 824 1.23 4.49 19.34
CA ARG A 824 2.61 4.15 19.75
C ARG A 824 2.83 4.32 21.24
N MET A 825 2.20 5.30 21.89
CA MET A 825 2.21 5.44 23.34
C MET A 825 1.61 4.21 24.03
N ARG A 826 0.35 3.86 23.70
CA ARG A 826 -0.35 2.70 24.27
C ARG A 826 0.40 1.39 24.00
N HIS A 827 0.99 1.26 22.82
CA HIS A 827 1.82 0.13 22.41
C HIS A 827 3.09 -0.01 23.26
N LEU A 828 3.77 1.09 23.55
CA LEU A 828 4.93 1.10 24.45
C LEU A 828 4.53 0.76 25.88
N SER A 829 3.50 1.42 26.41
CA SER A 829 2.97 1.19 27.76
C SER A 829 2.61 -0.30 27.98
N ALA A 830 1.97 -0.93 27.00
CA ALA A 830 1.65 -2.37 27.04
C ALA A 830 2.90 -3.28 27.09
N ARG A 831 4.01 -2.89 26.44
CA ARG A 831 5.27 -3.68 26.38
C ARG A 831 6.17 -3.48 27.60
N ILE A 832 5.97 -2.43 28.39
CA ILE A 832 6.71 -2.18 29.65
C ILE A 832 5.94 -2.62 30.90
N LYS A 833 4.60 -2.60 30.88
CA LYS A 833 3.74 -2.76 32.06
C LYS A 833 4.01 -3.99 32.94
N PRO A 834 4.25 -5.22 32.44
CA PRO A 834 4.50 -6.36 33.32
C PRO A 834 5.82 -6.25 34.11
N PHE A 835 6.76 -5.45 33.60
CA PHE A 835 8.13 -5.28 34.09
C PHE A 835 8.32 -3.93 34.81
N LEU A 836 7.22 -3.23 35.13
CA LEU A 836 7.20 -1.95 35.83
C LEU A 836 6.09 -1.97 36.88
N LEU A 837 6.47 -2.10 38.16
CA LEU A 837 5.57 -1.88 39.28
C LEU A 837 5.79 -0.47 39.82
N ARG A 838 4.81 0.42 39.60
CA ARG A 838 4.80 1.78 40.16
C ARG A 838 3.49 2.05 40.89
N ARG A 839 3.59 2.49 42.14
CA ARG A 839 2.47 2.96 42.98
C ARG A 839 2.79 4.34 43.56
N LYS A 840 1.78 5.21 43.63
CA LYS A 840 1.88 6.56 44.18
C LYS A 840 1.57 6.58 45.68
N LYS A 841 2.05 7.60 46.42
CA LYS A 841 1.86 7.69 47.89
C LYS A 841 0.40 7.79 48.31
N ASP A 842 -0.39 8.59 47.61
CA ASP A 842 -1.83 8.78 47.81
C ASP A 842 -2.62 7.47 47.62
N GLN A 843 -2.20 6.62 46.68
CA GLN A 843 -2.82 5.32 46.39
C GLN A 843 -2.59 4.27 47.49
N VAL A 844 -1.42 4.24 48.15
CA VAL A 844 -1.02 3.10 49.01
C VAL A 844 -0.55 3.44 50.43
N ALA A 845 -0.43 4.72 50.77
CA ALA A 845 0.05 5.19 52.08
C ALA A 845 -0.92 6.22 52.69
N THR A 846 -2.20 5.84 52.81
CA THR A 846 -3.32 6.65 53.34
C THR A 846 -3.17 7.11 54.79
N GLU A 847 -2.16 6.61 55.51
CA GLU A 847 -1.74 7.07 56.84
C GLU A 847 -0.82 8.31 56.80
N LEU A 848 -0.31 8.72 55.63
CA LEU A 848 0.50 9.93 55.51
C LEU A 848 -0.38 11.18 55.69
N PRO A 849 0.08 12.18 56.46
CA PRO A 849 -0.62 13.45 56.61
C PRO A 849 -0.59 14.25 55.29
N SER A 850 -1.46 15.24 55.12
CA SER A 850 -1.58 15.98 53.86
C SER A 850 -0.30 16.74 53.48
N LYS A 851 0.14 16.60 52.22
CA LYS A 851 1.15 17.47 51.60
C LYS A 851 0.46 18.62 50.86
N THR A 852 0.80 19.86 51.18
CA THR A 852 0.28 21.07 50.54
C THR A 852 1.40 21.79 49.80
N GLU A 853 1.28 21.94 48.47
CA GLU A 853 2.21 22.76 47.68
C GLU A 853 1.67 24.17 47.47
N ILE A 854 2.50 25.18 47.74
CA ILE A 854 2.14 26.60 47.76
C ILE A 854 3.13 27.35 46.87
N VAL A 855 2.63 28.09 45.88
CA VAL A 855 3.47 28.98 45.06
C VAL A 855 3.54 30.34 45.76
N HIS A 856 4.69 30.66 46.33
CA HIS A 856 4.94 31.95 46.96
C HIS A 856 5.42 32.94 45.91
N TRP A 857 4.51 33.79 45.46
CA TRP A 857 4.78 34.78 44.43
C TRP A 857 5.54 35.97 44.99
N VAL A 858 6.72 36.23 44.45
CA VAL A 858 7.59 37.34 44.84
C VAL A 858 7.66 38.36 43.71
N ASP A 859 7.62 39.65 44.04
CA ASP A 859 7.91 40.73 43.10
C ASP A 859 9.40 41.10 43.15
N LEU A 860 10.00 41.33 41.98
CA LEU A 860 11.37 41.83 41.86
C LEU A 860 11.45 43.29 42.35
N SER A 861 12.49 43.63 43.11
CA SER A 861 12.82 45.02 43.47
C SER A 861 13.14 45.85 42.22
N ASP A 862 12.99 47.18 42.28
CA ASP A 862 13.25 48.07 41.13
C ASP A 862 14.65 47.84 40.53
N GLY A 863 15.67 47.70 41.38
CA GLY A 863 17.04 47.41 40.97
C GLY A 863 17.20 46.01 40.34
N GLN A 864 16.40 45.02 40.75
CA GLN A 864 16.33 43.73 40.07
C GLN A 864 15.61 43.85 38.72
N ARG A 865 14.51 44.62 38.61
CA ARG A 865 13.76 44.81 37.36
C ARG A 865 14.61 45.52 36.28
N ASP A 866 15.28 46.62 36.64
CA ASP A 866 16.20 47.35 35.76
C ASP A 866 17.30 46.43 35.18
N VAL A 867 17.93 45.63 36.05
CA VAL A 867 19.00 44.70 35.65
C VAL A 867 18.44 43.50 34.87
N TYR A 868 17.27 42.99 35.22
CA TYR A 868 16.62 41.87 34.53
C TYR A 868 16.34 42.22 33.07
N GLU A 869 15.69 43.36 32.79
CA GLU A 869 15.43 43.79 31.42
C GLU A 869 16.74 44.10 30.66
N THR A 870 17.71 44.74 31.31
CA THR A 870 19.04 44.99 30.70
C THR A 870 19.73 43.68 30.28
N VAL A 871 19.74 42.66 31.15
CA VAL A 871 20.29 41.33 30.85
C VAL A 871 19.44 40.63 29.79
N ARG A 872 18.11 40.69 29.88
CA ARG A 872 17.18 40.04 28.94
C ARG A 872 17.37 40.56 27.52
N VAL A 873 17.36 41.88 27.32
CA VAL A 873 17.57 42.49 25.99
C VAL A 873 18.95 42.15 25.41
N ALA A 874 20.00 42.21 26.24
CA ALA A 874 21.36 41.87 25.80
C ALA A 874 21.51 40.38 25.43
N MET A 875 20.84 39.49 26.16
CA MET A 875 20.90 38.05 25.92
C MET A 875 19.96 37.59 24.81
N ASP A 876 18.74 38.14 24.70
CA ASP A 876 17.77 37.85 23.63
C ASP A 876 18.39 38.13 22.27
N LYS A 877 19.01 39.31 22.08
CA LYS A 877 19.77 39.60 20.86
C LYS A 877 20.86 38.56 20.59
N LYS A 878 21.71 38.27 21.58
CA LYS A 878 22.81 37.30 21.46
C LYS A 878 22.32 35.88 21.12
N VAL A 879 21.15 35.49 21.63
CA VAL A 879 20.50 34.21 21.35
C VAL A 879 19.95 34.19 19.92
N ARG A 880 19.24 35.24 19.47
CA ARG A 880 18.73 35.35 18.09
C ARG A 880 19.86 35.36 17.06
N ASP A 881 20.93 36.13 17.31
CA ASP A 881 22.11 36.21 16.45
C ASP A 881 22.77 34.83 16.29
N GLU A 882 22.88 34.03 17.37
CA GLU A 882 23.43 32.67 17.31
C GLU A 882 22.47 31.65 16.66
N ILE A 883 21.16 31.77 16.88
CA ILE A 883 20.15 30.91 16.23
C ILE A 883 20.17 31.15 14.72
N ALA A 884 20.22 32.40 14.27
CA ALA A 884 20.34 32.75 12.86
C ALA A 884 21.66 32.24 12.23
N ARG A 885 22.77 32.27 12.98
CA ARG A 885 24.09 31.84 12.49
C ARG A 885 24.27 30.31 12.43
N SER A 886 23.66 29.56 13.35
CA SER A 886 24.04 28.15 13.55
C SER A 886 22.90 27.19 13.90
N GLY A 887 21.67 27.69 14.00
CA GLY A 887 20.46 26.92 14.29
C GLY A 887 20.34 26.51 15.75
N VAL A 888 19.10 26.49 16.27
CA VAL A 888 18.76 26.25 17.70
C VAL A 888 19.52 25.08 18.32
N GLY A 889 19.71 23.98 17.59
CA GLY A 889 20.42 22.78 18.05
C GLY A 889 21.92 22.99 18.37
N ARG A 890 22.57 24.04 17.84
CA ARG A 890 23.95 24.42 18.19
C ARG A 890 24.02 25.62 19.14
N SER A 891 22.99 26.47 19.15
CA SER A 891 22.90 27.68 20.01
C SER A 891 22.67 27.37 21.50
N GLN A 892 22.38 26.12 21.87
CA GLN A 892 21.96 25.70 23.23
C GLN A 892 22.85 26.22 24.37
N ILE A 893 24.17 26.27 24.19
CA ILE A 893 25.11 26.73 25.24
C ILE A 893 24.88 28.22 25.56
N ILE A 894 24.58 29.04 24.55
CA ILE A 894 24.33 30.48 24.74
C ILE A 894 22.95 30.71 25.36
N ILE A 895 21.96 29.90 24.98
CA ILE A 895 20.62 29.91 25.60
C ILE A 895 20.72 29.56 27.09
N LEU A 896 21.50 28.54 27.46
CA LEU A 896 21.70 28.15 28.87
C LEU A 896 22.50 29.20 29.67
N ASP A 897 23.51 29.84 29.09
CA ASP A 897 24.24 30.98 29.68
C ASP A 897 23.31 32.18 29.96
N ALA A 898 22.41 32.49 29.02
CA ALA A 898 21.41 33.55 29.15
C ALA A 898 20.38 33.25 30.26
N LEU A 899 19.77 32.06 30.24
CA LEU A 899 18.77 31.64 31.22
C LEU A 899 19.37 31.52 32.64
N LEU A 900 20.63 31.08 32.75
CA LEU A 900 21.37 31.06 34.02
C LEU A 900 21.45 32.46 34.64
N LYS A 901 21.84 33.47 33.84
CA LYS A 901 21.96 34.86 34.30
C LYS A 901 20.63 35.47 34.72
N LEU A 902 19.56 35.26 33.94
CA LEU A 902 18.22 35.73 34.31
C LEU A 902 17.75 35.13 35.65
N ARG A 903 17.98 33.83 35.88
CA ARG A 903 17.65 33.16 37.15
C ARG A 903 18.50 33.67 38.32
N GLN A 904 19.77 34.01 38.08
CA GLN A 904 20.61 34.69 39.08
C GLN A 904 20.06 36.07 39.46
N VAL A 905 19.62 36.88 38.48
CA VAL A 905 18.97 38.19 38.74
C VAL A 905 17.74 38.03 39.63
N CYS A 906 16.90 37.01 39.39
CA CYS A 906 15.71 36.73 40.20
C CYS A 906 16.05 36.39 41.66
N CYS A 907 17.15 35.68 41.89
CA CYS A 907 17.59 35.26 43.22
C CYS A 907 18.23 36.40 44.03
N ASP A 908 19.34 36.97 43.56
CA ASP A 908 20.03 38.11 44.17
C ASP A 908 21.06 38.70 43.18
N LEU A 909 21.14 40.03 43.09
CA LEU A 909 22.08 40.70 42.19
C LEU A 909 23.55 40.39 42.49
N ARG A 910 23.90 40.09 43.76
CA ARG A 910 25.26 39.69 44.20
C ARG A 910 25.76 38.41 43.52
N LEU A 911 24.87 37.61 42.92
CA LEU A 911 25.24 36.39 42.18
C LEU A 911 25.84 36.66 40.79
N ILE A 912 25.72 37.90 40.27
CA ILE A 912 26.09 38.28 38.91
C ILE A 912 27.53 38.80 38.88
N LYS A 913 28.38 38.24 38.01
CA LYS A 913 29.80 38.63 37.87
C LYS A 913 30.05 39.90 37.05
N THR A 914 29.06 40.76 36.90
CA THR A 914 29.10 41.99 36.10
C THR A 914 29.16 43.20 37.05
N PRO A 915 29.95 44.26 36.76
CA PRO A 915 29.96 45.46 37.60
C PRO A 915 28.57 46.11 37.64
N LEU A 916 27.92 46.02 38.80
CA LEU A 916 26.61 46.61 39.09
C LEU A 916 26.76 48.02 39.63
N THR A 917 25.74 48.86 39.43
CA THR A 917 25.74 50.20 40.05
C THR A 917 25.49 50.09 41.56
N ALA A 918 26.09 51.00 42.33
CA ALA A 918 25.83 51.11 43.77
C ALA A 918 24.36 51.48 44.08
N LYS A 919 23.59 52.00 43.12
CA LYS A 919 22.14 52.17 43.24
C LYS A 919 21.44 50.81 43.21
N SER A 920 21.72 49.98 42.20
CA SER A 920 21.12 48.65 42.01
C SER A 920 21.37 47.73 43.22
N LEU A 921 22.60 47.73 43.77
CA LEU A 921 22.94 46.93 44.95
C LEU A 921 22.23 47.38 46.23
N ARG A 922 21.82 48.66 46.34
CA ARG A 922 21.04 49.18 47.48
C ARG A 922 19.54 48.88 47.39
N SER A 923 19.04 48.38 46.26
CA SER A 923 17.62 48.06 46.07
C SER A 923 17.16 46.74 46.71
N GLY A 924 18.09 45.95 47.26
CA GLY A 924 17.79 44.65 47.88
C GLY A 924 17.35 43.56 46.90
N SER A 925 17.22 42.32 47.42
CA SER A 925 16.59 41.20 46.71
C SER A 925 15.20 40.95 47.29
N GLY A 926 14.17 41.01 46.44
CA GLY A 926 12.78 40.73 46.84
C GLY A 926 12.60 39.30 47.35
N LYS A 927 13.30 38.32 46.76
CA LYS A 927 13.27 36.92 47.21
C LYS A 927 13.93 36.74 48.57
N LEU A 928 15.05 37.41 48.83
CA LEU A 928 15.76 37.27 50.10
C LEU A 928 14.99 37.96 51.25
N VAL A 929 14.41 39.14 51.01
CA VAL A 929 13.54 39.83 51.98
C VAL A 929 12.32 38.97 52.30
N SER A 930 11.56 38.52 51.29
CA SER A 930 10.34 37.74 51.52
C SER A 930 10.60 36.34 52.07
N LEU A 931 11.79 35.76 51.83
CA LEU A 931 12.25 34.58 52.54
C LEU A 931 12.44 34.85 54.04
N MET A 932 13.09 35.96 54.42
CA MET A 932 13.35 36.26 55.83
C MET A 932 12.06 36.54 56.60
N GLU A 933 11.13 37.30 55.99
CA GLU A 933 9.76 37.49 56.51
C GLU A 933 9.07 36.13 56.77
N MET A 934 9.05 35.25 55.77
CA MET A 934 8.48 33.89 55.87
C MET A 934 9.19 33.02 56.92
N LEU A 935 10.52 33.11 57.05
CA LEU A 935 11.27 32.35 58.05
C LEU A 935 10.98 32.86 59.47
N GLU A 936 10.88 34.17 59.67
CA GLU A 936 10.54 34.77 60.98
C GLU A 936 9.13 34.34 61.42
N GLU A 937 8.14 34.32 60.51
CA GLU A 937 6.80 33.75 60.77
C GLU A 937 6.84 32.26 61.12
N LEU A 938 7.36 31.41 60.21
CA LEU A 938 7.34 29.95 60.37
C LEU A 938 8.13 29.48 61.61
N LEU A 939 9.24 30.13 61.94
CA LEU A 939 10.04 29.81 63.13
C LEU A 939 9.34 30.27 64.42
N SER A 940 8.52 31.33 64.39
CA SER A 940 7.69 31.73 65.53
C SER A 940 6.57 30.71 65.83
N GLU A 941 6.07 30.02 64.81
CA GLU A 941 5.16 28.86 64.95
C GLU A 941 5.89 27.57 65.43
N GLY A 942 7.22 27.61 65.61
CA GLY A 942 8.02 26.48 66.08
C GLY A 942 8.27 25.37 65.03
N ARG A 943 8.03 25.67 63.75
CA ARG A 943 8.17 24.72 62.63
C ARG A 943 9.62 24.32 62.36
N LYS A 944 9.79 23.19 61.67
CA LYS A 944 11.09 22.68 61.24
C LYS A 944 11.23 22.67 59.74
N ILE A 945 12.24 23.41 59.25
CA ILE A 945 12.30 23.90 57.87
C ILE A 945 13.51 23.31 57.13
N LEU A 946 13.27 22.73 55.95
CA LEU A 946 14.32 22.47 54.95
C LEU A 946 14.29 23.59 53.90
N LEU A 947 15.44 24.21 53.64
CA LEU A 947 15.59 25.24 52.61
C LEU A 947 16.51 24.76 51.50
N PHE A 948 15.97 24.66 50.29
CA PHE A 948 16.66 24.21 49.10
C PHE A 948 16.96 25.37 48.12
N SER A 949 18.18 25.39 47.61
CA SER A 949 18.62 26.26 46.50
C SER A 949 19.58 25.50 45.58
N GLN A 950 19.57 25.81 44.28
CA GLN A 950 20.56 25.28 43.34
C GLN A 950 21.92 26.00 43.42
N PHE A 951 21.93 27.22 43.96
CA PHE A 951 23.09 28.11 44.00
C PHE A 951 23.73 28.06 45.40
N THR A 952 24.87 27.39 45.55
CA THR A 952 25.61 27.40 46.83
C THR A 952 26.03 28.80 47.26
N SER A 953 26.28 29.70 46.29
CA SER A 953 26.50 31.12 46.56
C SER A 953 25.24 31.87 47.05
N MET A 954 24.03 31.40 46.76
CA MET A 954 22.81 31.96 47.35
C MET A 954 22.59 31.44 48.77
N LEU A 955 22.90 30.17 49.03
CA LEU A 955 22.92 29.63 50.40
C LEU A 955 23.90 30.39 51.30
N ALA A 956 25.05 30.83 50.78
CA ALA A 956 26.00 31.67 51.53
C ALA A 956 25.44 33.07 51.87
N LEU A 957 24.64 33.68 50.98
CA LEU A 957 23.96 34.96 51.27
C LEU A 957 22.82 34.78 52.28
N ILE A 958 22.09 33.65 52.22
CA ILE A 958 21.07 33.29 53.21
C ILE A 958 21.73 33.03 54.57
N GLU A 959 22.87 32.33 54.59
CA GLU A 959 23.68 32.08 55.78
C GLU A 959 24.15 33.39 56.46
N GLU A 960 24.60 34.38 55.68
CA GLU A 960 24.95 35.72 56.19
C GLU A 960 23.75 36.41 56.87
N GLU A 961 22.59 36.42 56.24
CA GLU A 961 21.34 37.00 56.77
C GLU A 961 20.81 36.29 58.03
N LEU A 962 20.97 34.96 58.11
CA LEU A 962 20.61 34.16 59.28
C LEU A 962 21.54 34.41 60.47
N GLN A 963 22.84 34.52 60.22
CA GLN A 963 23.84 34.85 61.25
C GLN A 963 23.58 36.25 61.83
N GLN A 964 23.24 37.25 60.99
CA GLN A 964 22.90 38.60 61.44
C GLN A 964 21.63 38.62 62.33
N ARG A 965 20.67 37.71 62.09
CA ARG A 965 19.46 37.53 62.92
C ARG A 965 19.66 36.61 64.12
N GLY A 966 20.81 35.96 64.27
CA GLY A 966 21.08 34.98 65.32
C GLY A 966 20.29 33.68 65.19
N LEU A 967 19.78 33.36 63.99
CA LEU A 967 18.94 32.18 63.76
C LEU A 967 19.81 30.91 63.61
N GLY A 968 19.46 29.85 64.36
CA GLY A 968 20.19 28.58 64.34
C GLY A 968 19.87 27.73 63.10
N TYR A 969 20.91 27.27 62.40
CA TYR A 969 20.77 26.45 61.19
C TYR A 969 21.84 25.33 61.11
N SER A 970 21.62 24.38 60.22
CA SER A 970 22.65 23.46 59.69
C SER A 970 22.82 23.68 58.19
N LEU A 971 23.98 23.31 57.64
CA LEU A 971 24.29 23.46 56.21
C LEU A 971 24.81 22.15 55.60
N LEU A 972 24.31 21.79 54.42
CA LEU A 972 24.78 20.65 53.63
C LEU A 972 24.98 21.04 52.15
N THR A 973 26.22 20.98 51.70
CA THR A 973 26.61 21.25 50.30
C THR A 973 27.32 20.04 49.68
N GLY A 974 27.81 20.18 48.45
CA GLY A 974 28.65 19.15 47.82
C GLY A 974 30.02 18.97 48.52
N GLU A 975 30.50 20.01 49.20
CA GLU A 975 31.82 20.09 49.84
C GLU A 975 31.81 19.57 51.29
N THR A 976 30.62 19.41 51.89
CA THR A 976 30.45 18.85 53.24
C THR A 976 30.96 17.40 53.31
N THR A 977 32.05 17.21 54.06
CA THR A 977 32.72 15.92 54.30
C THR A 977 31.97 15.06 55.32
N ASP A 978 31.77 15.55 56.55
CA ASP A 978 30.87 14.92 57.52
C ASP A 978 29.42 15.32 57.26
N ARG A 979 28.68 14.42 56.61
CA ARG A 979 27.25 14.58 56.35
C ARG A 979 26.36 13.99 57.46
N ARG A 980 26.92 13.25 58.42
CA ARG A 980 26.15 12.61 59.51
C ARG A 980 25.84 13.62 60.62
N THR A 981 26.78 14.48 61.01
CA THR A 981 26.56 15.44 62.11
C THR A 981 25.46 16.48 61.80
N PRO A 982 25.45 17.20 60.65
CA PRO A 982 24.38 18.17 60.37
C PRO A 982 22.98 17.55 60.31
N VAL A 983 22.86 16.34 59.75
CA VAL A 983 21.60 15.59 59.69
C VAL A 983 21.12 15.17 61.07
N LYS A 984 22.04 14.73 61.95
CA LYS A 984 21.74 14.37 63.35
C LYS A 984 21.31 15.60 64.17
N ASP A 985 22.02 16.72 64.02
CA ASP A 985 21.71 17.97 64.71
C ASP A 985 20.32 18.50 64.34
N PHE A 986 19.95 18.50 63.06
CA PHE A 986 18.59 18.86 62.63
C PHE A 986 17.53 17.86 63.10
N GLN A 987 17.72 16.54 62.88
CA GLN A 987 16.75 15.52 63.25
C GLN A 987 16.49 15.48 64.77
N SER A 988 17.52 15.74 65.60
CA SER A 988 17.37 15.85 67.06
C SER A 988 16.72 17.17 67.53
N GLY A 989 16.50 18.14 66.63
CA GLY A 989 15.91 19.44 66.95
C GLY A 989 16.87 20.45 67.59
N LYS A 990 18.19 20.23 67.50
CA LYS A 990 19.21 21.19 67.98
C LYS A 990 19.19 22.51 67.19
N VAL A 991 18.73 22.47 65.94
CA VAL A 991 18.49 23.63 65.07
C VAL A 991 17.15 23.47 64.34
N PRO A 992 16.36 24.54 64.14
CA PRO A 992 15.06 24.48 63.46
C PRO A 992 15.15 24.56 61.92
N LEU A 993 16.29 25.01 61.36
CA LEU A 993 16.47 25.23 59.92
C LEU A 993 17.62 24.39 59.35
N PHE A 994 17.45 23.82 58.15
CA PHE A 994 18.50 23.11 57.42
C PHE A 994 18.63 23.66 55.99
N LEU A 995 19.74 24.33 55.72
CA LEU A 995 20.15 24.79 54.39
C LEU A 995 20.76 23.61 53.61
N ILE A 996 20.21 23.28 52.45
CA ILE A 996 20.66 22.14 51.64
C ILE A 996 20.75 22.54 50.17
N SER A 997 21.89 22.32 49.52
CA SER A 997 21.95 22.52 48.06
C SER A 997 21.19 21.41 47.34
N LEU A 998 20.41 21.74 46.29
CA LEU A 998 19.56 20.76 45.58
C LEU A 998 20.34 19.50 45.14
N LYS A 999 21.60 19.66 44.73
CA LYS A 999 22.49 18.54 44.35
C LYS A 999 22.95 17.67 45.52
N ALA A 1000 23.02 18.19 46.74
CA ALA A 1000 23.30 17.41 47.94
C ALA A 1000 22.02 16.76 48.49
N GLY A 1001 20.92 17.51 48.54
CA GLY A 1001 19.61 17.08 49.02
C GLY A 1001 18.91 16.03 48.15
N GLY A 1002 19.22 15.98 46.85
CA GLY A 1002 18.78 14.90 45.97
C GLY A 1002 19.26 13.50 46.39
N THR A 1003 20.22 13.39 47.33
CA THR A 1003 20.77 12.10 47.75
C THR A 1003 20.20 11.60 49.08
N GLY A 1004 19.75 10.34 49.11
CA GLY A 1004 19.60 9.44 50.28
C GLY A 1004 18.75 9.84 51.47
N LEU A 1005 19.08 10.96 52.10
CA LEU A 1005 18.74 11.35 53.47
C LEU A 1005 17.28 11.17 53.84
N ASN A 1006 17.07 10.80 55.10
CA ASN A 1006 15.78 10.81 55.77
C ASN A 1006 15.72 12.04 56.69
N LEU A 1007 14.74 12.92 56.49
CA LEU A 1007 14.62 14.24 57.14
C LEU A 1007 13.22 14.49 57.71
N THR A 1008 12.55 13.43 58.18
CA THR A 1008 11.17 13.43 58.72
C THR A 1008 10.91 14.39 59.89
N ALA A 1009 11.92 14.92 60.59
CA ALA A 1009 11.69 15.98 61.57
C ALA A 1009 11.23 17.31 60.96
N ALA A 1010 11.36 17.51 59.64
CA ALA A 1010 10.85 18.70 58.95
C ALA A 1010 9.36 18.58 58.62
N ASP A 1011 8.57 19.60 58.97
CA ASP A 1011 7.19 19.79 58.53
C ASP A 1011 7.09 20.76 57.33
N THR A 1012 8.14 21.55 57.08
CA THR A 1012 8.11 22.62 56.09
C THR A 1012 9.31 22.53 55.15
N VAL A 1013 9.06 22.71 53.85
CA VAL A 1013 10.05 22.68 52.77
C VAL A 1013 9.93 23.98 51.97
N ILE A 1014 11.05 24.66 51.75
CA ILE A 1014 11.13 25.89 50.97
C ILE A 1014 12.10 25.67 49.79
N HIS A 1015 11.60 25.74 48.56
CA HIS A 1015 12.42 25.82 47.35
C HIS A 1015 12.59 27.31 46.98
N PHE A 1016 13.80 27.83 47.20
CA PHE A 1016 14.11 29.25 46.97
C PHE A 1016 14.16 29.62 45.49
N ASP A 1017 14.54 28.67 44.63
CA ASP A 1017 14.70 28.86 43.19
C ASP A 1017 14.29 27.60 42.40
N PRO A 1018 13.51 27.72 41.30
CA PRO A 1018 13.00 26.58 40.56
C PRO A 1018 14.07 25.92 39.70
N TRP A 1019 14.00 24.60 39.57
CA TRP A 1019 14.88 23.77 38.75
C TRP A 1019 14.26 23.47 37.36
N TRP A 1020 15.01 22.82 36.46
CA TRP A 1020 14.54 22.49 35.10
C TRP A 1020 13.85 21.12 34.97
N ASN A 1021 13.86 20.34 36.06
CA ASN A 1021 13.34 18.98 36.11
C ASN A 1021 12.58 18.79 37.44
N PRO A 1022 11.23 18.64 37.42
CA PRO A 1022 10.43 18.54 38.64
C PRO A 1022 10.75 17.29 39.46
N ALA A 1023 11.32 16.24 38.85
CA ALA A 1023 11.79 15.06 39.58
C ALA A 1023 12.78 15.39 40.70
N VAL A 1024 13.66 16.38 40.50
CA VAL A 1024 14.70 16.75 41.48
C VAL A 1024 14.12 17.54 42.66
N GLU A 1025 13.16 18.44 42.39
CA GLU A 1025 12.43 19.14 43.46
C GLU A 1025 11.58 18.17 44.27
N ASN A 1026 10.84 17.28 43.59
CA ASN A 1026 10.02 16.26 44.24
C ASN A 1026 10.90 15.31 45.08
N GLN A 1027 12.06 14.87 44.56
CA GLN A 1027 13.04 14.06 45.28
C GLN A 1027 13.63 14.75 46.53
N ALA A 1028 13.64 16.08 46.58
CA ALA A 1028 14.08 16.88 47.73
C ALA A 1028 12.93 17.10 48.74
N THR A 1029 11.72 17.44 48.27
CA THR A 1029 10.49 17.50 49.09
C THR A 1029 10.21 16.16 49.78
N ASP A 1030 10.37 15.06 49.04
CA ASP A 1030 10.21 13.69 49.50
C ASP A 1030 11.35 13.22 50.44
N ARG A 1031 12.20 14.12 50.97
CA ARG A 1031 13.09 13.84 52.10
C ARG A 1031 12.39 14.11 53.45
N ALA A 1032 11.45 15.05 53.49
CA ALA A 1032 10.59 15.36 54.63
C ALA A 1032 9.27 14.56 54.57
N TYR A 1033 8.65 14.48 53.38
CA TYR A 1033 7.38 13.77 53.18
C TYR A 1033 7.60 12.25 53.00
N ARG A 1034 7.81 11.54 54.11
CA ARG A 1034 8.08 10.09 54.16
C ARG A 1034 7.25 9.36 55.20
N ILE A 1035 7.18 8.04 55.09
CA ILE A 1035 6.66 7.16 56.14
C ILE A 1035 7.42 7.41 57.44
N GLY A 1036 6.70 7.66 58.53
CA GLY A 1036 7.25 8.17 59.79
C GLY A 1036 7.16 9.69 59.96
N GLN A 1037 6.60 10.41 58.98
CA GLN A 1037 6.09 11.76 59.15
C GLN A 1037 4.70 11.72 59.80
N ASN A 1038 4.50 12.54 60.83
CA ASN A 1038 3.23 12.65 61.57
C ASN A 1038 2.54 14.02 61.35
N ASN A 1039 3.27 15.03 60.90
CA ASN A 1039 2.78 16.39 60.69
C ASN A 1039 2.43 16.64 59.20
N PRO A 1040 1.38 17.42 58.88
CA PRO A 1040 1.14 17.91 57.52
C PRO A 1040 2.37 18.62 56.95
N VAL A 1041 2.72 18.34 55.69
CA VAL A 1041 3.93 18.87 55.07
C VAL A 1041 3.62 20.03 54.13
N PHE A 1042 4.18 21.20 54.41
CA PHE A 1042 4.00 22.42 53.63
C PHE A 1042 5.20 22.64 52.70
N VAL A 1043 4.95 22.90 51.42
CA VAL A 1043 5.98 22.98 50.38
C VAL A 1043 5.86 24.32 49.65
N TYR A 1044 6.66 25.30 50.05
CA TYR A 1044 6.70 26.63 49.46
C TYR A 1044 7.67 26.65 48.27
N LYS A 1045 7.21 27.15 47.12
CA LYS A 1045 8.02 27.38 45.91
C LYS A 1045 8.06 28.88 45.64
N LEU A 1046 9.22 29.51 45.85
CA LEU A 1046 9.40 30.96 45.66
C LEU A 1046 9.63 31.26 44.17
N ILE A 1047 8.71 31.99 43.54
CA ILE A 1047 8.71 32.28 42.11
C ILE A 1047 8.60 33.79 41.87
N ALA A 1048 9.55 34.37 41.13
CA ALA A 1048 9.51 35.78 40.76
C ALA A 1048 8.52 36.04 39.61
N ARG A 1049 7.50 36.87 39.87
CA ARG A 1049 6.39 37.19 38.94
C ARG A 1049 6.85 37.76 37.61
N GLY A 1050 6.28 37.27 36.51
CA GLY A 1050 6.54 37.73 35.15
C GLY A 1050 7.94 37.39 34.61
N THR A 1051 8.75 36.64 35.37
CA THR A 1051 10.13 36.29 34.99
C THR A 1051 10.24 34.94 34.31
N VAL A 1052 11.45 34.60 33.87
CA VAL A 1052 11.85 33.27 33.41
C VAL A 1052 11.49 32.15 34.40
N GLU A 1053 11.41 32.42 35.71
CA GLU A 1053 11.05 31.42 36.72
C GLU A 1053 9.60 30.94 36.59
N GLU A 1054 8.67 31.85 36.31
CA GLU A 1054 7.26 31.55 36.03
C GLU A 1054 7.12 30.68 34.78
N LYS A 1055 7.91 30.96 33.74
CA LYS A 1055 7.91 30.19 32.48
C LYS A 1055 8.55 28.80 32.67
N ILE A 1056 9.58 28.70 33.50
CA ILE A 1056 10.14 27.40 33.93
C ILE A 1056 9.07 26.57 34.67
N GLN A 1057 8.30 27.19 35.56
CA GLN A 1057 7.24 26.50 36.30
C GLN A 1057 6.14 25.94 35.38
N ALA A 1058 5.71 26.68 34.36
CA ALA A 1058 4.79 26.17 33.34
C ALA A 1058 5.37 24.96 32.58
N LEU A 1059 6.61 25.08 32.09
CA LEU A 1059 7.32 24.01 31.39
C LEU A 1059 7.61 22.77 32.26
N GLN A 1060 7.62 22.89 33.60
CA GLN A 1060 7.66 21.73 34.51
C GLN A 1060 6.33 20.95 34.50
N GLN A 1061 5.20 21.66 34.52
CA GLN A 1061 3.86 21.06 34.60
C GLN A 1061 3.55 20.25 33.33
N GLU A 1062 3.83 20.80 32.15
CA GLU A 1062 3.63 20.12 30.87
C GLU A 1062 4.46 18.82 30.76
N LYS A 1063 5.73 18.86 31.20
CA LYS A 1063 6.59 17.66 31.24
C LYS A 1063 6.10 16.60 32.21
N ALA A 1064 5.54 16.99 33.36
CA ALA A 1064 5.01 16.06 34.33
C ALA A 1064 3.85 15.24 33.74
N VAL A 1065 2.93 15.91 33.04
CA VAL A 1065 1.78 15.28 32.35
C VAL A 1065 2.26 14.28 31.28
N LEU A 1066 3.28 14.61 30.48
CA LEU A 1066 3.84 13.66 29.51
C LEU A 1066 4.46 12.43 30.19
N ALA A 1067 5.25 12.63 31.25
CA ALA A 1067 5.89 11.52 31.96
C ALA A 1067 4.87 10.60 32.68
N GLU A 1068 3.78 11.17 33.19
CA GLU A 1068 2.67 10.46 33.80
C GLU A 1068 1.88 9.64 32.77
N ALA A 1069 1.56 10.23 31.61
CA ALA A 1069 0.82 9.56 30.54
C ALA A 1069 1.53 8.31 29.98
N VAL A 1070 2.86 8.32 29.87
CA VAL A 1070 3.65 7.13 29.45
C VAL A 1070 3.45 5.94 30.39
N LEU A 1071 3.33 6.23 31.69
CA LEU A 1071 3.34 5.24 32.77
C LEU A 1071 1.92 4.77 33.13
N GLU A 1072 0.92 5.63 32.96
CA GLU A 1072 -0.50 5.31 33.23
C GLU A 1072 -1.30 4.98 31.97
N GLY A 1073 -0.74 5.19 30.76
CA GLY A 1073 -1.35 4.84 29.47
C GLY A 1073 -2.25 5.93 28.86
N GLY A 1074 -2.05 7.19 29.25
CA GLY A 1074 -2.84 8.35 28.84
C GLY A 1074 -2.49 8.93 27.46
N THR A 1075 -3.29 9.89 27.01
CA THR A 1075 -3.12 10.60 25.73
C THR A 1075 -2.52 11.99 25.93
N THR A 1076 -1.42 12.32 25.25
CA THR A 1076 -0.73 13.61 25.37
C THR A 1076 -0.18 14.09 24.03
N GLY A 1077 -0.18 15.41 23.82
CA GLY A 1077 0.56 16.04 22.73
C GLY A 1077 2.07 15.86 22.92
N GLY A 1078 2.81 15.79 21.81
CA GLY A 1078 4.28 15.79 21.81
C GLY A 1078 4.85 17.16 22.16
N LEU A 1079 6.08 17.21 22.66
CA LEU A 1079 6.78 18.43 23.05
C LEU A 1079 8.27 18.41 22.68
N LYS A 1080 8.69 19.51 22.05
CA LYS A 1080 10.08 19.99 22.00
C LYS A 1080 10.10 21.37 22.64
N LEU A 1081 11.31 21.85 22.95
CA LEU A 1081 11.55 23.30 22.96
C LEU A 1081 11.51 23.80 21.51
N GLU A 1082 10.40 24.40 21.11
CA GLU A 1082 10.21 25.06 19.82
C GLU A 1082 10.64 26.54 19.90
N GLN A 1083 10.58 27.24 18.76
CA GLN A 1083 11.01 28.65 18.73
C GLN A 1083 10.06 29.55 19.56
N SER A 1084 8.77 29.21 19.61
CA SER A 1084 7.76 29.81 20.50
C SER A 1084 8.19 29.83 21.95
N ASP A 1085 8.83 28.77 22.42
CA ASP A 1085 9.12 28.57 23.84
C ASP A 1085 10.37 29.36 24.23
N ILE A 1086 11.31 29.50 23.29
CA ILE A 1086 12.45 30.42 23.40
C ILE A 1086 11.93 31.87 23.42
N GLU A 1087 11.00 32.23 22.54
CA GLU A 1087 10.38 33.56 22.51
C GLU A 1087 9.58 33.85 23.81
N ALA A 1088 8.90 32.85 24.38
CA ALA A 1088 8.22 32.95 25.68
C ALA A 1088 9.19 33.08 26.86
N LEU A 1089 10.32 32.37 26.85
CA LEU A 1089 11.37 32.45 27.87
C LEU A 1089 12.12 33.80 27.87
N PHE A 1090 12.17 34.51 26.74
CA PHE A 1090 12.79 35.83 26.59
C PHE A 1090 11.78 36.98 26.45
N ALA A 1091 10.50 36.75 26.75
CA ALA A 1091 9.46 37.78 26.77
C ALA A 1091 9.77 38.89 27.80
N PRO A 1092 9.41 40.16 27.52
CA PRO A 1092 9.62 41.28 28.46
C PRO A 1092 8.77 41.14 29.73
N LEU A 1093 9.26 41.70 30.83
CA LEU A 1093 8.49 41.81 32.07
C LEU A 1093 7.15 42.54 31.81
N PRO A 1094 6.04 42.12 32.43
CA PRO A 1094 4.77 42.83 32.33
C PRO A 1094 4.88 44.22 32.98
N ASN A 1095 4.34 45.23 32.29
CA ASN A 1095 4.27 46.60 32.79
C ASN A 1095 3.37 46.66 34.05
N LEU A 1096 3.86 47.23 35.15
CA LEU A 1096 3.09 47.53 36.36
C LEU A 1096 2.14 48.73 36.15
N LYS A 1097 1.23 48.66 35.17
CA LYS A 1097 0.25 49.73 34.84
C LYS A 1097 -1.11 49.23 34.30
N SER A 1098 -1.83 48.48 35.14
CA SER A 1098 -3.28 48.67 35.37
C SER A 1098 -3.70 47.88 36.62
#